data_AF-A0A7M7NWA1-F1
#
_entry.id   AF-A0A7M7NWA1-F1
#
_cell.length_a   1.000
_cell.length_b   1.000
_cell.length_c   1.000
_cell.angle_alpha   90.00
_cell.angle_beta   90.00
_cell.angle_gamma   90.00
#
_symmetry.space_group_name_H-M   'P 1'
#
loop_
_entity.id
_entity.type
_entity.pdbx_description
1 polymer ?
#
loop_
_entity_poly.entity_id
_entity_poly.type
_entity_poly.pdbx_seq_one_letter_code
_entity_poly.pdbx_strand_id
1 'polypeptide(L)'
;MDRLLFACSLISVFIQGHLSSSEHHSFKVSCDKNVAELKHFWRSTGLCPAAPHQEDYSYFLSEDEKQNLALIGSVPRDGIKQVRIHWLLDLVKINSIEGSIINYNFTLLDQLVDLLHSNGLQPGFELMGNPSDWYNDFENRTQIFAWRDLVQLIAKRYVDRYGLSQVAEWNFESWNEPDHGDFDNLNFTVQGFLNYYDACSEGLKAAHPSLKLGGPADSCKEPSKEQPVKKSWALMDLYYIPPFLKLGGPADSCKEPSREQPVKKSFLNYYDACSEGLKAGHPSLKLGGPADSCREPTTKQLVKKSWALMDHCVNGMNYFTKEKGVRLDYISLHLKGGGASLSILTQELAKIKEIQLKHPSLTTTPFYNDEADPLVTWSRPEWWRADAAYAAIVAKIILQHQNKMIREHTNISYELLSNDNGFLNWHPNYFDQRTLVTRFQMNETKPPSIQTIKKPVLSIMGLLSLLGEQQVEVDDLSYRVKEGAVSDGDVGVLATIHTPTQSGGADSWQASILIHNSADTDNVTGTDSIQLEVGGVNPALTTNVADLAGDLVYVEYLLDNAHGNPSAFWRKYDSPVYPTRQQFKEMRQNQEPVRIVGPKTFTPPSMTFSISLNKPGVILVHICAKSASAPEKVTGLRLHQYTASDVLVIWDDSNITTRCILTYEAEYSSTGSEGTYKRINTVDLIFTAFVYSPDQEKKGASSLISGWYRVRAVDYWNRAGLYSNPIQLQTQTPFT
;
A
#
# COMPACT_ATOMS: atom_id res chain seq x y z
N MET A 1 29.01 -60.36 29.24
CA MET A 1 30.06 -59.35 29.35
C MET A 1 29.69 -58.18 28.44
N ASP A 2 29.04 -57.22 29.10
CA ASP A 2 29.18 -55.78 28.93
C ASP A 2 28.73 -55.04 27.65
N ARG A 3 27.63 -54.30 27.90
CA ARG A 3 27.23 -52.99 27.36
C ARG A 3 26.60 -52.99 25.96
N LEU A 4 25.28 -52.93 25.91
CA LEU A 4 24.53 -51.67 25.76
C LEU A 4 23.01 -51.94 25.72
N LEU A 5 22.35 -51.64 26.83
CA LEU A 5 20.95 -51.23 26.91
C LEU A 5 20.96 -49.71 26.99
N PHE A 6 20.21 -48.99 26.14
CA PHE A 6 19.34 -47.86 26.51
C PHE A 6 18.72 -47.21 25.25
N ALA A 7 17.41 -46.97 25.36
CA ALA A 7 16.57 -46.03 24.60
C ALA A 7 16.09 -46.40 23.17
N CYS A 8 15.02 -47.20 23.11
CA CYS A 8 13.92 -46.99 22.16
C CYS A 8 12.91 -46.01 22.78
N SER A 9 12.73 -44.81 22.24
CA SER A 9 11.46 -44.05 22.30
C SER A 9 11.52 -42.76 21.48
N LEU A 10 10.43 -42.53 20.72
CA LEU A 10 9.95 -41.26 20.17
C LEU A 10 10.66 -40.69 18.92
N ILE A 11 10.37 -41.31 17.77
CA ILE A 11 10.22 -40.54 16.52
C ILE A 11 8.82 -39.92 16.59
N SER A 12 8.74 -38.67 17.05
CA SER A 12 7.55 -37.84 16.85
C SER A 12 7.52 -37.46 15.38
N VAL A 13 6.70 -38.16 14.60
CA VAL A 13 6.23 -37.67 13.31
C VAL A 13 5.45 -36.39 13.62
N PHE A 14 6.01 -35.22 13.28
CA PHE A 14 5.23 -33.98 13.23
C PHE A 14 4.25 -34.11 12.06
N ILE A 15 3.09 -34.66 12.35
CA ILE A 15 1.89 -34.37 11.58
C ILE A 15 1.64 -32.88 11.82
N GLN A 16 1.64 -32.06 10.76
CA GLN A 16 1.04 -30.73 10.78
C GLN A 16 -0.46 -30.90 11.05
N GLY A 17 -0.82 -31.12 12.31
CA GLY A 17 -2.20 -31.09 12.76
C GLY A 17 -2.68 -29.65 12.67
N HIS A 18 -3.82 -29.42 12.02
CA HIS A 18 -4.58 -28.19 12.18
C HIS A 18 -4.89 -28.02 13.67
N LEU A 19 -4.24 -27.05 14.33
CA LEU A 19 -4.65 -26.65 15.66
C LEU A 19 -5.91 -25.79 15.52
N SER A 20 -7.06 -26.37 15.78
CA SER A 20 -8.31 -25.65 16.00
C SER A 20 -8.31 -25.10 17.43
N SER A 21 -7.98 -23.83 17.61
CA SER A 21 -8.24 -23.11 18.86
C SER A 21 -9.60 -22.41 18.77
N SER A 22 -10.49 -22.67 19.73
CA SER A 22 -11.72 -21.90 19.91
C SER A 22 -11.66 -21.30 21.30
N GLU A 23 -11.59 -19.97 21.36
CA GLU A 23 -11.53 -19.20 22.59
C GLU A 23 -12.80 -18.35 22.76
N HIS A 24 -13.03 -17.94 24.01
CA HIS A 24 -14.13 -17.06 24.37
C HIS A 24 -13.59 -15.70 24.81
N HIS A 25 -14.02 -14.66 24.14
CA HIS A 25 -13.63 -13.28 24.41
C HIS A 25 -14.85 -12.46 24.84
N SER A 26 -14.64 -11.52 25.74
CA SER A 26 -15.66 -10.59 26.22
C SER A 26 -15.10 -9.18 26.20
N PHE A 27 -15.78 -8.27 25.50
CA PHE A 27 -15.39 -6.87 25.37
C PHE A 27 -16.55 -5.96 25.76
N LYS A 28 -16.21 -4.83 26.39
CA LYS A 28 -17.16 -3.75 26.67
C LYS A 28 -16.69 -2.45 26.01
N VAL A 29 -17.55 -1.88 25.18
CA VAL A 29 -17.34 -0.59 24.50
C VAL A 29 -18.15 0.49 25.23
N SER A 30 -17.50 1.60 25.56
CA SER A 30 -18.15 2.75 26.23
C SER A 30 -18.20 3.96 25.29
N CYS A 31 -19.29 4.10 24.53
CA CYS A 31 -19.44 5.16 23.51
C CYS A 31 -19.46 6.59 24.07
N ASP A 32 -19.63 6.78 25.38
CA ASP A 32 -19.58 8.06 26.08
C ASP A 32 -18.17 8.43 26.59
N LYS A 33 -17.18 7.55 26.41
CA LYS A 33 -15.81 7.75 26.87
C LYS A 33 -14.84 7.83 25.70
N ASN A 34 -14.61 9.05 25.21
CA ASN A 34 -13.56 9.32 24.23
C ASN A 34 -12.17 9.19 24.88
N VAL A 35 -11.27 8.42 24.24
CA VAL A 35 -9.91 8.17 24.72
C VAL A 35 -8.81 8.70 23.79
N ALA A 36 -9.11 8.93 22.51
CA ALA A 36 -8.16 9.47 21.53
C ALA A 36 -8.89 9.96 20.26
N GLU A 37 -8.23 10.84 19.51
CA GLU A 37 -8.60 11.09 18.11
C GLU A 37 -8.16 9.89 17.25
N LEU A 38 -8.96 9.54 16.24
CA LEU A 38 -8.59 8.61 15.18
C LEU A 38 -8.45 9.36 13.86
N LYS A 39 -7.21 9.62 13.47
CA LYS A 39 -6.90 9.99 12.09
C LYS A 39 -6.88 8.73 11.24
N HIS A 40 -7.46 8.77 10.04
CA HIS A 40 -7.39 7.64 9.10
C HIS A 40 -6.00 7.60 8.43
N PHE A 41 -4.99 7.16 9.18
CA PHE A 41 -3.57 7.17 8.79
C PHE A 41 -3.20 6.08 7.77
N TRP A 42 -4.09 5.13 7.49
CA TRP A 42 -3.84 3.98 6.60
C TRP A 42 -4.25 4.18 5.14
N ARG A 43 -4.69 5.38 4.75
CA ARG A 43 -5.33 5.68 3.44
C ARG A 43 -4.32 5.78 2.29
N SER A 44 -3.38 4.86 2.23
CA SER A 44 -2.30 4.83 1.24
C SER A 44 -2.07 3.41 0.72
N THR A 45 -1.80 3.33 -0.57
CA THR A 45 -1.22 2.15 -1.23
C THR A 45 0.00 2.56 -2.05
N GLY A 46 0.68 1.61 -2.68
CA GLY A 46 1.84 1.87 -3.53
C GLY A 46 2.02 0.84 -4.62
N LEU A 47 2.78 1.20 -5.65
CA LEU A 47 3.15 0.30 -6.74
C LEU A 47 4.47 0.72 -7.40
N CYS A 48 5.08 -0.25 -8.06
CA CYS A 48 6.29 -0.09 -8.87
C CYS A 48 6.07 -0.74 -10.24
N PRO A 49 6.36 -0.05 -11.35
CA PRO A 49 6.28 -0.62 -12.68
C PRO A 49 7.38 -1.68 -12.89
N ALA A 50 7.19 -2.55 -13.87
CA ALA A 50 8.22 -3.51 -14.24
C ALA A 50 9.20 -2.90 -15.25
N ALA A 51 10.49 -3.23 -15.13
CA ALA A 51 11.50 -2.81 -16.10
C ALA A 51 11.13 -3.21 -17.56
N PRO A 52 11.57 -2.45 -18.58
CA PRO A 52 12.45 -1.28 -18.50
C PRO A 52 11.73 0.03 -18.13
N HIS A 53 12.28 0.78 -17.16
CA HIS A 53 11.60 1.93 -16.56
C HIS A 53 11.30 3.08 -17.55
N GLN A 54 12.15 3.23 -18.57
CA GLN A 54 11.93 4.22 -19.63
C GLN A 54 10.67 3.99 -20.47
N GLU A 55 10.07 2.80 -20.41
CA GLU A 55 8.83 2.41 -21.09
C GLU A 55 7.64 2.24 -20.12
N ASP A 56 7.76 2.70 -18.88
CA ASP A 56 6.74 2.51 -17.83
C ASP A 56 5.39 3.14 -18.17
N TYR A 57 5.35 4.10 -19.09
CA TYR A 57 4.08 4.65 -19.60
C TYR A 57 3.17 3.56 -20.17
N SER A 58 3.75 2.49 -20.73
CA SER A 58 3.01 1.33 -21.24
C SER A 58 2.32 0.54 -20.12
N TYR A 59 2.87 0.56 -18.91
CA TYR A 59 2.28 -0.01 -17.71
C TYR A 59 1.27 0.96 -17.08
N PHE A 60 1.69 2.18 -16.75
CA PHE A 60 0.87 3.15 -16.01
C PHE A 60 -0.36 3.64 -16.77
N LEU A 61 -0.28 3.71 -18.09
CA LEU A 61 -1.37 4.20 -18.95
C LEU A 61 -2.09 3.06 -19.68
N SER A 62 -1.79 1.81 -19.32
CA SER A 62 -2.49 0.62 -19.81
C SER A 62 -3.97 0.63 -19.41
N GLU A 63 -4.79 -0.15 -20.12
CA GLU A 63 -6.16 -0.40 -19.70
C GLU A 63 -6.21 -1.17 -18.36
N ASP A 64 -5.21 -1.99 -18.06
CA ASP A 64 -5.08 -2.70 -16.79
C ASP A 64 -5.01 -1.72 -15.61
N GLU A 65 -4.10 -0.74 -15.68
CA GLU A 65 -3.87 0.21 -14.60
C GLU A 65 -5.03 1.22 -14.47
N LYS A 66 -5.67 1.60 -15.58
CA LYS A 66 -6.92 2.39 -15.54
C LYS A 66 -8.02 1.70 -14.75
N GLN A 67 -8.20 0.39 -14.95
CA GLN A 67 -9.15 -0.40 -14.16
C GLN A 67 -8.71 -0.55 -12.70
N ASN A 68 -7.41 -0.75 -12.47
CA ASN A 68 -6.85 -0.88 -11.14
C ASN A 68 -7.09 0.38 -10.31
N LEU A 69 -6.66 1.54 -10.80
CA LEU A 69 -6.82 2.83 -10.12
C LEU A 69 -8.30 3.23 -9.94
N ALA A 70 -9.17 2.86 -10.89
CA ALA A 70 -10.61 3.06 -10.73
C ALA A 70 -11.19 2.23 -9.56
N LEU A 71 -10.75 0.99 -9.37
CA LEU A 71 -11.18 0.16 -8.25
C LEU A 71 -10.53 0.58 -6.93
N ILE A 72 -9.27 1.00 -6.93
CA ILE A 72 -8.57 1.57 -5.76
C ILE A 72 -9.27 2.85 -5.30
N GLY A 73 -9.59 3.76 -6.23
CA GLY A 73 -10.33 5.00 -5.94
C GLY A 73 -11.81 4.78 -5.63
N SER A 74 -12.34 3.56 -5.80
CA SER A 74 -13.74 3.26 -5.48
C SER A 74 -14.00 2.96 -3.99
N VAL A 75 -12.93 2.92 -3.18
CA VAL A 75 -13.06 2.74 -1.73
C VAL A 75 -13.79 3.97 -1.18
N PRO A 76 -14.92 3.79 -0.47
CA PRO A 76 -15.75 4.92 -0.05
C PRO A 76 -14.99 5.90 0.84
N ARG A 77 -15.38 7.18 0.76
CA ARG A 77 -14.90 8.27 1.63
C ARG A 77 -13.38 8.39 1.71
N ASP A 78 -12.72 8.36 0.55
CA ASP A 78 -11.27 8.40 0.42
C ASP A 78 -10.56 7.28 1.23
N GLY A 79 -11.18 6.13 1.46
CA GLY A 79 -10.60 5.05 2.28
C GLY A 79 -9.24 4.54 1.77
N ILE A 80 -8.95 4.80 0.49
CA ILE A 80 -7.59 4.95 -0.05
C ILE A 80 -7.55 6.31 -0.75
N LYS A 81 -6.55 7.14 -0.43
CA LYS A 81 -6.38 8.48 -1.00
C LYS A 81 -5.07 8.60 -1.76
N GLN A 82 -3.99 8.07 -1.20
CA GLN A 82 -2.65 8.14 -1.80
C GLN A 82 -2.29 6.86 -2.56
N VAL A 83 -1.63 7.02 -3.71
CA VAL A 83 -0.88 5.96 -4.40
C VAL A 83 0.58 6.39 -4.51
N ARG A 84 1.49 5.76 -3.76
CA ARG A 84 2.95 5.95 -3.83
C ARG A 84 3.50 5.25 -5.07
N ILE A 85 4.15 5.98 -5.97
CA ILE A 85 4.52 5.46 -7.30
C ILE A 85 6.01 5.64 -7.55
N HIS A 86 6.68 4.50 -7.77
CA HIS A 86 8.09 4.47 -8.15
C HIS A 86 8.28 4.98 -9.59
N TRP A 87 9.47 5.49 -9.89
CA TRP A 87 9.89 5.84 -11.27
C TRP A 87 9.01 6.89 -11.99
N LEU A 88 8.26 7.73 -11.27
CA LEU A 88 7.40 8.77 -11.87
C LEU A 88 8.14 9.66 -12.87
N LEU A 89 9.41 9.99 -12.61
CA LEU A 89 10.16 10.91 -13.44
C LEU A 89 10.66 10.29 -14.75
N ASP A 90 10.54 8.97 -14.94
CA ASP A 90 10.77 8.33 -16.24
C ASP A 90 9.64 8.62 -17.25
N LEU A 91 8.48 9.09 -16.77
CA LEU A 91 7.41 9.63 -17.61
C LEU A 91 7.72 11.03 -18.14
N VAL A 92 8.72 11.71 -17.59
CA VAL A 92 9.19 13.00 -18.11
C VAL A 92 10.25 12.73 -19.17
N LYS A 93 10.07 13.28 -20.38
CA LYS A 93 11.05 13.16 -21.46
C LYS A 93 11.75 14.50 -21.74
N ILE A 94 12.95 14.47 -22.31
CA ILE A 94 13.66 15.68 -22.75
C ILE A 94 13.46 15.86 -24.26
N ASN A 95 12.84 16.97 -24.68
CA ASN A 95 12.64 17.30 -26.09
C ASN A 95 13.91 17.89 -26.72
N SER A 96 14.54 18.85 -26.05
CA SER A 96 15.77 19.49 -26.51
C SER A 96 16.59 20.05 -25.35
N ILE A 97 17.87 20.25 -25.59
CA ILE A 97 18.80 20.91 -24.68
C ILE A 97 19.45 22.05 -25.46
N GLU A 98 19.22 23.29 -25.02
CA GLU A 98 19.74 24.50 -25.65
C GLU A 98 20.66 25.22 -24.66
N GLY A 99 21.95 24.93 -24.74
CA GLY A 99 22.93 25.42 -23.76
C GLY A 99 22.66 24.83 -22.39
N SER A 100 22.28 25.66 -21.42
CA SER A 100 21.92 25.24 -20.06
C SER A 100 20.41 25.08 -19.83
N ILE A 101 19.58 25.31 -20.85
CA ILE A 101 18.13 25.21 -20.75
C ILE A 101 17.69 23.84 -21.26
N ILE A 102 16.88 23.14 -20.48
CA ILE A 102 16.34 21.83 -20.82
C ILE A 102 14.83 21.97 -21.02
N ASN A 103 14.36 21.56 -22.20
CA ASN A 103 12.93 21.55 -22.52
C ASN A 103 12.35 20.17 -22.22
N TYR A 104 11.59 20.06 -21.14
CA TYR A 104 10.93 18.84 -20.72
C TYR A 104 9.55 18.65 -21.37
N ASN A 105 9.16 17.40 -21.56
CA ASN A 105 7.84 16.97 -21.98
C ASN A 105 7.19 16.19 -20.85
N PHE A 106 6.13 16.76 -20.28
CA PHE A 106 5.38 16.20 -19.15
C PHE A 106 4.14 15.41 -19.56
N THR A 107 3.90 15.21 -20.87
CA THR A 107 2.63 14.66 -21.38
C THR A 107 2.24 13.34 -20.73
N LEU A 108 3.19 12.41 -20.55
CA LEU A 108 2.90 11.10 -19.96
C LEU A 108 2.66 11.18 -18.45
N LEU A 109 3.44 12.01 -17.75
CA LEU A 109 3.26 12.25 -16.32
C LEU A 109 1.91 12.93 -16.06
N ASP A 110 1.53 13.92 -16.87
CA ASP A 110 0.22 14.58 -16.78
C ASP A 110 -0.94 13.59 -16.95
N GLN A 111 -0.83 12.66 -17.89
CA GLN A 111 -1.86 11.65 -18.11
C GLN A 111 -2.04 10.73 -16.91
N LEU A 112 -0.95 10.32 -16.25
CA LEU A 112 -1.02 9.51 -15.04
C LEU A 112 -1.60 10.29 -13.86
N VAL A 113 -1.15 11.53 -13.64
CA VAL A 113 -1.65 12.36 -12.54
C VAL A 113 -3.12 12.74 -12.74
N ASP A 114 -3.54 13.02 -13.98
CA ASP A 114 -4.95 13.21 -14.34
C ASP A 114 -5.77 11.94 -14.07
N LEU A 115 -5.22 10.76 -14.36
CA LEU A 115 -5.87 9.48 -14.10
C LEU A 115 -6.08 9.26 -12.61
N LEU A 116 -5.08 9.52 -11.77
CA LEU A 116 -5.21 9.49 -10.30
C LEU A 116 -6.28 10.48 -9.83
N HIS A 117 -6.15 11.75 -10.21
CA HIS A 117 -7.06 12.83 -9.81
C HIS A 117 -8.51 12.50 -10.20
N SER A 118 -8.74 11.98 -11.41
CA SER A 118 -10.07 11.63 -11.90
C SER A 118 -10.74 10.52 -11.08
N ASN A 119 -9.97 9.73 -10.33
CA ASN A 119 -10.44 8.66 -9.45
C ASN A 119 -10.40 9.04 -7.97
N GLY A 120 -10.28 10.33 -7.64
CA GLY A 120 -10.21 10.79 -6.23
C GLY A 120 -8.88 10.46 -5.55
N LEU A 121 -7.86 10.03 -6.31
CA LEU A 121 -6.56 9.64 -5.80
C LEU A 121 -5.54 10.78 -5.97
N GLN A 122 -4.49 10.74 -5.16
CA GLN A 122 -3.34 11.63 -5.26
C GLN A 122 -2.02 10.83 -5.28
N PRO A 123 -0.95 11.36 -5.89
CA PRO A 123 0.35 10.71 -5.86
C PRO A 123 1.01 10.84 -4.49
N GLY A 124 1.57 9.73 -4.00
CA GLY A 124 2.79 9.78 -3.19
C GLY A 124 3.92 10.00 -4.19
N PHE A 125 4.38 11.25 -4.27
CA PHE A 125 5.17 11.74 -5.39
C PHE A 125 6.65 11.55 -5.10
N GLU A 126 7.16 10.35 -5.35
CA GLU A 126 8.60 10.11 -5.30
C GLU A 126 9.27 10.87 -6.44
N LEU A 127 10.29 11.67 -6.10
CA LEU A 127 11.13 12.37 -7.07
C LEU A 127 12.16 11.39 -7.67
N MET A 128 11.65 10.27 -8.18
CA MET A 128 12.40 9.09 -8.60
C MET A 128 12.32 8.90 -10.12
N GLY A 129 13.46 8.68 -10.76
CA GLY A 129 13.60 8.45 -12.20
C GLY A 129 14.67 9.31 -12.86
N ASN A 130 14.91 9.06 -14.14
CA ASN A 130 15.92 9.71 -14.96
C ASN A 130 15.34 10.11 -16.33
N PRO A 131 14.85 11.36 -16.47
CA PRO A 131 14.29 11.84 -17.73
C PRO A 131 15.23 11.63 -18.92
N SER A 132 14.84 10.73 -19.84
CA SER A 132 15.60 10.36 -21.04
C SER A 132 17.05 9.93 -20.77
N ASP A 133 17.30 9.30 -19.61
CA ASP A 133 18.63 8.85 -19.17
C ASP A 133 19.73 9.94 -19.18
N TRP A 134 19.35 11.21 -19.07
CA TRP A 134 20.28 12.33 -19.24
C TRP A 134 21.11 12.60 -17.99
N TYR A 135 20.53 12.39 -16.80
CA TYR A 135 21.26 12.51 -15.54
C TYR A 135 22.18 11.30 -15.40
N ASN A 136 23.40 11.52 -14.92
CA ASN A 136 24.40 10.46 -14.70
C ASN A 136 25.22 10.66 -13.42
N ASP A 137 25.28 11.87 -12.86
CA ASP A 137 26.10 12.19 -11.70
C ASP A 137 25.53 13.38 -10.91
N PHE A 138 25.02 13.12 -9.72
CA PHE A 138 24.52 14.14 -8.80
C PHE A 138 25.61 14.83 -7.96
N GLU A 139 26.89 14.63 -8.28
CA GLU A 139 27.99 15.53 -7.88
C GLU A 139 28.32 16.55 -8.98
N ASN A 140 27.80 16.36 -10.20
CA ASN A 140 27.94 17.31 -11.28
C ASN A 140 27.07 18.55 -11.04
N ARG A 141 27.70 19.72 -10.90
CA ARG A 141 27.02 21.00 -10.65
C ARG A 141 25.90 21.28 -11.66
N THR A 142 26.14 21.05 -12.95
CA THR A 142 25.14 21.35 -13.98
C THR A 142 23.89 20.50 -13.80
N GLN A 143 24.06 19.21 -13.49
CA GLN A 143 22.93 18.29 -13.28
C GLN A 143 22.17 18.58 -11.99
N ILE A 144 22.86 18.95 -10.90
CA ILE A 144 22.21 19.33 -9.63
C ILE A 144 21.31 20.56 -9.81
N PHE A 145 21.78 21.59 -10.52
CA PHE A 145 20.97 22.77 -10.82
C PHE A 145 19.80 22.44 -11.76
N ALA A 146 20.05 21.64 -12.80
CA ALA A 146 19.00 21.17 -13.70
C ALA A 146 17.92 20.35 -12.97
N TRP A 147 18.31 19.52 -12.00
CA TRP A 147 17.38 18.73 -11.18
C TRP A 147 16.51 19.63 -10.31
N ARG A 148 17.10 20.62 -9.62
CA ARG A 148 16.34 21.62 -8.84
C ARG A 148 15.30 22.33 -9.71
N ASP A 149 15.69 22.73 -10.91
CA ASP A 149 14.81 23.46 -11.83
C ASP A 149 13.69 22.55 -12.37
N LEU A 150 13.98 21.27 -12.66
CA LEU A 150 12.98 20.26 -12.99
C LEU A 150 11.95 20.10 -11.87
N VAL A 151 12.39 19.94 -10.62
CA VAL A 151 11.50 19.80 -9.46
C VAL A 151 10.62 21.05 -9.29
N GLN A 152 11.19 22.25 -9.46
CA GLN A 152 10.42 23.49 -9.43
C GLN A 152 9.37 23.54 -10.56
N LEU A 153 9.72 23.12 -11.78
CA LEU A 153 8.82 23.07 -12.92
C LEU A 153 7.65 22.11 -12.68
N ILE A 154 7.94 20.91 -12.17
CA ILE A 154 6.93 19.90 -11.81
C ILE A 154 5.95 20.47 -10.80
N ALA A 155 6.46 21.01 -9.70
CA ALA A 155 5.62 21.53 -8.62
C ALA A 155 4.76 22.71 -9.07
N LYS A 156 5.33 23.68 -9.79
CA LYS A 156 4.56 24.79 -10.37
C LYS A 156 3.49 24.31 -11.35
N ARG A 157 3.86 23.39 -12.25
CA ARG A 157 2.93 22.82 -13.23
C ARG A 157 1.69 22.23 -12.57
N TYR A 158 1.87 21.44 -11.52
CA TYR A 158 0.74 20.79 -10.86
C TYR A 158 -0.02 21.72 -9.90
N VAL A 159 0.65 22.70 -9.28
CA VAL A 159 -0.04 23.78 -8.56
C VAL A 159 -0.93 24.58 -9.50
N ASP A 160 -0.46 24.91 -10.70
CA ASP A 160 -1.25 25.60 -11.72
C ASP A 160 -2.41 24.74 -12.24
N ARG A 161 -2.22 23.40 -12.31
CA ARG A 161 -3.20 22.46 -12.86
C ARG A 161 -4.32 22.09 -11.88
N TYR A 162 -4.00 21.86 -10.60
CA TYR A 162 -4.94 21.33 -9.59
C TYR A 162 -5.18 22.30 -8.41
N GLY A 163 -4.43 23.39 -8.35
CA GLY A 163 -4.49 24.34 -7.24
C GLY A 163 -3.58 23.96 -6.08
N LEU A 164 -3.08 24.98 -5.38
CA LEU A 164 -2.15 24.82 -4.27
C LEU A 164 -2.71 23.97 -3.13
N SER A 165 -4.01 24.11 -2.80
CA SER A 165 -4.63 23.37 -1.70
C SER A 165 -4.52 21.87 -1.90
N GLN A 166 -4.69 21.40 -3.13
CA GLN A 166 -4.60 19.98 -3.44
C GLN A 166 -3.15 19.50 -3.47
N VAL A 167 -2.25 20.22 -4.13
CA VAL A 167 -0.84 19.79 -4.27
C VAL A 167 -0.07 19.89 -2.95
N ALA A 168 -0.47 20.78 -2.05
CA ALA A 168 0.10 20.83 -0.70
C ALA A 168 -0.25 19.60 0.16
N GLU A 169 -1.28 18.83 -0.19
CA GLU A 169 -1.60 17.56 0.46
C GLU A 169 -0.69 16.42 0.00
N TRP A 170 -0.08 16.53 -1.19
CA TRP A 170 0.80 15.51 -1.75
C TRP A 170 2.04 15.32 -0.87
N ASN A 171 2.48 14.08 -0.76
CA ASN A 171 3.72 13.72 -0.09
C ASN A 171 4.80 13.60 -1.16
N PHE A 172 5.58 14.67 -1.38
CA PHE A 172 6.78 14.55 -2.21
C PHE A 172 7.86 13.85 -1.40
N GLU A 173 8.57 12.92 -2.03
CA GLU A 173 9.48 12.03 -1.33
C GLU A 173 10.81 11.87 -2.06
N SER A 174 11.85 11.52 -1.31
CA SER A 174 13.14 11.10 -1.86
C SER A 174 13.03 9.84 -2.74
N TRP A 175 14.13 9.48 -3.38
CA TRP A 175 14.22 8.21 -4.11
C TRP A 175 13.97 7.02 -3.18
N ASN A 176 13.26 6.00 -3.68
CA ASN A 176 12.96 4.76 -2.94
C ASN A 176 14.23 4.04 -2.46
N GLU A 177 14.24 3.60 -1.20
CA GLU A 177 15.25 2.67 -0.64
C GLU A 177 16.70 2.96 -1.06
N PRO A 178 17.22 4.17 -0.79
CA PRO A 178 18.53 4.62 -1.29
C PRO A 178 19.71 3.78 -0.79
N ASP A 179 19.53 2.99 0.27
CA ASP A 179 20.55 2.06 0.78
C ASP A 179 20.52 0.67 0.16
N HIS A 180 19.47 0.34 -0.61
CA HIS A 180 19.35 -0.90 -1.39
C HIS A 180 20.00 -0.77 -2.78
N GLY A 181 20.16 0.46 -3.28
CA GLY A 181 21.02 0.77 -4.41
C GLY A 181 20.37 0.61 -5.79
N ASP A 182 19.05 0.59 -5.86
CA ASP A 182 18.30 0.53 -7.12
C ASP A 182 18.17 1.93 -7.74
N PHE A 183 19.11 2.25 -8.63
CA PHE A 183 19.22 3.54 -9.31
C PHE A 183 19.39 3.40 -10.83
N ASP A 184 19.06 2.23 -11.38
CA ASP A 184 19.41 1.83 -12.76
C ASP A 184 20.89 2.13 -13.08
N ASN A 185 21.13 3.05 -14.01
CA ASN A 185 22.46 3.43 -14.49
C ASN A 185 23.06 4.64 -13.75
N LEU A 186 22.34 5.22 -12.79
CA LEU A 186 22.80 6.38 -12.03
C LEU A 186 23.81 5.96 -10.95
N ASN A 187 24.96 6.62 -10.93
CA ASN A 187 25.91 6.46 -9.84
C ASN A 187 25.54 7.38 -8.67
N PHE A 188 24.75 6.87 -7.73
CA PHE A 188 24.37 7.63 -6.53
C PHE A 188 25.32 7.38 -5.36
N THR A 189 26.34 8.24 -5.24
CA THR A 189 27.17 8.30 -4.04
C THR A 189 26.37 8.85 -2.85
N VAL A 190 26.90 8.75 -1.63
CA VAL A 190 26.29 9.40 -0.47
C VAL A 190 26.18 10.91 -0.68
N GLN A 191 27.26 11.56 -1.13
CA GLN A 191 27.26 13.01 -1.38
C GLN A 191 26.31 13.40 -2.52
N GLY A 192 26.27 12.63 -3.60
CA GLY A 192 25.34 12.83 -4.70
C GLY A 192 23.89 12.76 -4.23
N PHE A 193 23.55 11.81 -3.36
CA PHE A 193 22.21 11.70 -2.78
C PHE A 193 21.84 12.92 -1.91
N LEU A 194 22.77 13.43 -1.10
CA LEU A 194 22.54 14.65 -0.32
C LEU A 194 22.34 15.88 -1.23
N ASN A 195 23.13 16.02 -2.29
CA ASN A 195 22.96 17.10 -3.27
C ASN A 195 21.63 17.01 -4.01
N TYR A 196 21.21 15.79 -4.37
CA TYR A 196 19.90 15.51 -4.95
C TYR A 196 18.78 15.94 -4.00
N TYR A 197 18.88 15.58 -2.72
CA TYR A 197 17.88 15.95 -1.73
C TYR A 197 17.76 17.47 -1.58
N ASP A 198 18.90 18.18 -1.54
CA ASP A 198 18.91 19.65 -1.51
C ASP A 198 18.25 20.24 -2.76
N ALA A 199 18.45 19.64 -3.93
CA ALA A 199 17.83 20.08 -5.17
C ALA A 199 16.30 19.87 -5.15
N CYS A 200 15.84 18.75 -4.59
CA CYS A 200 14.42 18.50 -4.34
C CYS A 200 13.83 19.54 -3.37
N SER A 201 14.48 19.75 -2.22
CA SER A 201 14.08 20.72 -1.19
C SER A 201 13.91 22.11 -1.77
N GLU A 202 14.95 22.62 -2.43
CA GLU A 202 14.96 23.98 -2.96
C GLU A 202 14.07 24.14 -4.19
N GLY A 203 13.94 23.10 -5.03
CA GLY A 203 13.01 23.11 -6.16
C GLY A 203 11.56 23.25 -5.71
N LEU A 204 11.13 22.44 -4.74
CA LEU A 204 9.79 22.51 -4.15
C LEU A 204 9.56 23.85 -3.44
N LYS A 205 10.52 24.30 -2.62
CA LYS A 205 10.44 25.57 -1.89
C LYS A 205 10.33 26.77 -2.84
N ALA A 206 11.03 26.72 -3.97
CA ALA A 206 10.96 27.75 -5.01
C ALA A 206 9.67 27.70 -5.85
N ALA A 207 8.92 26.60 -5.80
CA ALA A 207 7.56 26.53 -6.34
C ALA A 207 6.56 27.09 -5.33
N HIS A 208 6.51 26.52 -4.12
CA HIS A 208 5.76 27.06 -3.00
C HIS A 208 6.26 26.47 -1.65
N PRO A 209 6.45 27.28 -0.59
CA PRO A 209 7.01 26.82 0.68
C PRO A 209 6.11 25.88 1.49
N SER A 210 4.83 25.73 1.13
CA SER A 210 3.88 24.84 1.83
C SER A 210 3.83 23.41 1.28
N LEU A 211 4.45 23.12 0.13
CA LEU A 211 4.56 21.75 -0.36
C LEU A 211 5.43 20.97 0.61
N LYS A 212 5.16 19.70 0.89
CA LYS A 212 5.93 18.87 1.84
C LYS A 212 7.03 18.07 1.12
N LEU A 213 8.15 17.81 1.78
CA LEU A 213 9.19 16.89 1.34
C LEU A 213 9.67 15.99 2.50
N GLY A 214 9.66 14.68 2.28
CA GLY A 214 10.19 13.70 3.23
C GLY A 214 11.15 12.69 2.61
N GLY A 215 11.60 11.75 3.45
CA GLY A 215 12.56 10.70 3.13
C GLY A 215 13.12 10.05 4.40
N PRO A 216 14.04 9.08 4.32
CA PRO A 216 14.68 8.56 3.11
C PRO A 216 13.91 7.45 2.39
N ALA A 217 12.75 7.02 2.89
CA ALA A 217 12.01 5.86 2.38
C ALA A 217 12.85 4.57 2.39
N ASP A 218 13.44 4.23 3.54
CA ASP A 218 14.23 3.00 3.72
C ASP A 218 14.04 2.41 5.13
N SER A 219 14.49 1.17 5.31
CA SER A 219 14.59 0.46 6.58
C SER A 219 15.52 1.11 7.63
N CYS A 220 16.37 2.06 7.22
CA CYS A 220 17.32 2.79 8.07
C CYS A 220 18.21 1.87 8.94
N LYS A 221 18.68 0.77 8.37
CA LYS A 221 19.56 -0.19 9.06
C LYS A 221 20.90 0.45 9.40
N GLU A 222 21.43 0.13 10.58
CA GLU A 222 22.80 0.53 10.94
C GLU A 222 23.81 -0.10 9.97
N PRO A 223 24.95 0.57 9.70
CA PRO A 223 26.06 -0.06 8.98
C PRO A 223 26.51 -1.29 9.76
N SER A 224 26.41 -2.48 9.16
CA SER A 224 26.99 -3.68 9.77
C SER A 224 28.49 -3.45 10.00
N LYS A 225 28.97 -3.59 11.23
CA LYS A 225 30.41 -3.80 11.46
C LYS A 225 30.78 -5.03 10.64
N GLU A 226 31.71 -4.91 9.68
CA GLU A 226 32.22 -6.07 8.96
C GLU A 226 32.59 -7.15 9.99
N GLN A 227 31.82 -8.22 10.05
CA GLN A 227 32.30 -9.43 10.68
C GLN A 227 33.41 -9.95 9.77
N PRO A 228 34.60 -10.29 10.29
CA PRO A 228 35.63 -10.91 9.48
C PRO A 228 35.01 -12.13 8.82
N VAL A 229 35.10 -12.18 7.48
CA VAL A 229 34.53 -13.23 6.63
C VAL A 229 34.87 -14.60 7.24
N LYS A 230 33.91 -15.21 7.95
CA LYS A 230 33.92 -16.65 8.14
C LYS A 230 33.63 -17.22 6.76
N LYS A 231 34.68 -17.66 6.07
CA LYS A 231 34.57 -18.53 4.89
C LYS A 231 33.71 -19.73 5.29
N SER A 232 32.42 -19.64 4.99
CA SER A 232 31.45 -20.72 5.13
C SER A 232 31.63 -21.63 3.92
N TRP A 233 31.89 -22.90 4.19
CA TRP A 233 32.08 -23.97 3.22
C TRP A 233 30.73 -24.41 2.63
N ALA A 234 30.14 -23.58 1.78
CA ALA A 234 28.95 -23.96 0.99
C ALA A 234 29.36 -24.28 -0.45
N LEU A 235 30.07 -25.40 -0.61
CA LEU A 235 30.17 -26.15 -1.86
C LEU A 235 30.07 -27.62 -1.51
N MET A 236 28.84 -28.10 -1.31
CA MET A 236 28.43 -29.49 -1.56
C MET A 236 26.92 -29.54 -1.36
N ASP A 237 26.18 -29.44 -2.46
CA ASP A 237 25.12 -30.37 -2.79
C ASP A 237 24.52 -29.99 -4.14
N LEU A 238 24.82 -30.83 -5.13
CA LEU A 238 24.08 -31.14 -6.37
C LEU A 238 25.11 -31.55 -7.42
N TYR A 239 25.26 -32.86 -7.65
CA TYR A 239 25.05 -33.51 -8.95
C TYR A 239 25.37 -35.01 -8.81
N TYR A 240 24.29 -35.80 -8.78
CA TYR A 240 24.30 -37.23 -8.96
C TYR A 240 24.12 -37.50 -10.46
N ILE A 241 25.15 -37.97 -11.16
CA ILE A 241 25.07 -38.55 -12.52
C ILE A 241 25.95 -39.82 -12.54
N PRO A 242 25.49 -40.96 -13.10
CA PRO A 242 26.11 -42.26 -12.90
C PRO A 242 27.40 -42.47 -13.72
N PRO A 243 28.24 -43.47 -13.36
CA PRO A 243 29.58 -43.63 -13.92
C PRO A 243 29.56 -44.53 -15.16
N PHE A 244 30.29 -44.19 -16.23
CA PHE A 244 31.03 -45.18 -17.05
C PHE A 244 32.03 -44.50 -18.02
N LEU A 245 33.20 -45.15 -18.14
CA LEU A 245 34.26 -45.07 -19.14
C LEU A 245 35.35 -43.97 -19.08
N LYS A 246 36.49 -44.39 -18.49
CA LYS A 246 37.86 -43.88 -18.70
C LYS A 246 38.43 -44.36 -20.05
N LEU A 247 38.98 -43.43 -20.83
CA LEU A 247 40.14 -43.53 -21.75
C LEU A 247 40.62 -42.06 -21.93
N GLY A 248 41.87 -41.59 -21.88
CA GLY A 248 43.21 -42.19 -21.89
C GLY A 248 44.17 -41.24 -22.63
N GLY A 249 44.65 -40.17 -21.98
CA GLY A 249 45.85 -39.32 -22.29
C GLY A 249 45.93 -38.52 -23.62
N PRO A 250 46.97 -37.68 -23.85
CA PRO A 250 47.87 -36.99 -22.92
C PRO A 250 47.74 -35.44 -22.99
N ALA A 251 48.38 -34.78 -22.03
CA ALA A 251 48.44 -33.33 -21.83
C ALA A 251 49.19 -32.60 -22.96
N ASP A 252 48.65 -31.46 -23.41
CA ASP A 252 49.40 -30.21 -23.45
C ASP A 252 48.53 -28.98 -23.76
N SER A 253 48.86 -27.89 -23.05
CA SER A 253 48.52 -26.47 -23.25
C SER A 253 47.20 -25.89 -22.69
N CYS A 254 47.39 -24.77 -21.96
CA CYS A 254 46.48 -23.66 -21.69
C CYS A 254 45.74 -23.59 -20.32
N LYS A 255 46.49 -23.07 -19.33
CA LYS A 255 46.20 -21.92 -18.43
C LYS A 255 44.82 -21.82 -17.75
N GLU A 256 44.86 -21.88 -16.42
CA GLU A 256 43.81 -21.40 -15.51
C GLU A 256 43.53 -19.88 -15.66
N PRO A 257 42.28 -19.42 -15.49
CA PRO A 257 41.98 -18.00 -15.32
C PRO A 257 42.01 -17.63 -13.82
N SER A 258 43.11 -17.02 -13.37
CA SER A 258 43.12 -16.24 -12.14
C SER A 258 42.69 -14.80 -12.44
N ARG A 259 41.45 -14.44 -12.06
CA ARG A 259 41.02 -13.04 -11.96
C ARG A 259 41.20 -12.54 -10.52
N GLU A 260 42.45 -12.31 -10.15
CA GLU A 260 42.77 -11.30 -9.13
C GLU A 260 42.79 -9.92 -9.79
N GLN A 261 42.30 -8.91 -9.07
CA GLN A 261 42.02 -7.56 -9.57
C GLN A 261 43.25 -6.89 -10.25
N PRO A 262 43.11 -6.28 -11.44
CA PRO A 262 44.24 -5.72 -12.20
C PRO A 262 44.93 -4.52 -11.53
N VAL A 263 44.26 -3.84 -10.60
CA VAL A 263 44.66 -2.51 -10.09
C VAL A 263 45.87 -2.58 -9.14
N LYS A 264 46.07 -3.68 -8.40
CA LYS A 264 47.19 -3.80 -7.45
C LYS A 264 48.53 -4.12 -8.12
N LYS A 265 48.52 -4.91 -9.19
CA LYS A 265 49.75 -5.38 -9.84
C LYS A 265 50.42 -4.30 -10.70
N SER A 266 49.62 -3.45 -11.34
CA SER A 266 50.12 -2.35 -12.17
C SER A 266 50.85 -1.27 -11.36
N PHE A 267 50.34 -0.92 -10.16
CA PHE A 267 50.98 0.07 -9.30
C PHE A 267 52.33 -0.43 -8.73
N LEU A 268 52.38 -1.69 -8.29
CA LEU A 268 53.62 -2.29 -7.79
C LEU A 268 54.68 -2.38 -8.90
N ASN A 269 54.28 -2.81 -10.10
CA ASN A 269 55.18 -2.83 -11.26
C ASN A 269 55.70 -1.42 -11.62
N TYR A 270 54.86 -0.38 -11.54
CA TYR A 270 55.27 1.01 -11.74
C TYR A 270 56.29 1.45 -10.67
N TYR A 271 56.01 1.19 -9.40
CA TYR A 271 56.91 1.56 -8.30
C TYR A 271 58.27 0.85 -8.41
N ASP A 272 58.26 -0.45 -8.72
CA ASP A 272 59.47 -1.25 -8.92
C ASP A 272 60.28 -0.74 -10.12
N ALA A 273 59.62 -0.40 -11.24
CA ALA A 273 60.30 0.18 -12.40
C ALA A 273 60.94 1.54 -12.09
N CYS A 274 60.26 2.40 -11.34
CA CYS A 274 60.81 3.68 -10.88
C CYS A 274 61.99 3.49 -9.91
N SER A 275 61.90 2.51 -9.02
CA SER A 275 62.94 2.17 -8.03
C SER A 275 64.21 1.66 -8.72
N GLU A 276 64.07 0.71 -9.64
CA GLU A 276 65.19 0.15 -10.39
C GLU A 276 65.80 1.16 -11.36
N GLY A 277 64.99 2.02 -12.00
CA GLY A 277 65.48 3.13 -12.81
C GLY A 277 66.34 4.13 -12.02
N LEU A 278 65.94 4.47 -10.79
CA LEU A 278 66.71 5.37 -9.92
C LEU A 278 68.00 4.73 -9.42
N LYS A 279 67.98 3.43 -9.05
CA LYS A 279 69.19 2.69 -8.66
C LYS A 279 70.20 2.57 -9.81
N ALA A 280 69.72 2.36 -11.04
CA ALA A 280 70.55 2.31 -12.23
C ALA A 280 71.21 3.67 -12.53
N GLY A 281 70.55 4.79 -12.20
CA GLY A 281 71.09 6.14 -12.34
C GLY A 281 72.21 6.46 -11.35
N HIS A 282 72.03 6.13 -10.06
CA HIS A 282 73.09 6.18 -9.05
C HIS A 282 72.67 5.42 -7.77
N PRO A 283 73.54 4.58 -7.16
CA PRO A 283 73.15 3.71 -6.04
C PRO A 283 72.69 4.43 -4.77
N SER A 284 73.06 5.72 -4.62
CA SER A 284 72.69 6.53 -3.45
C SER A 284 71.36 7.27 -3.59
N LEU A 285 70.71 7.23 -4.77
CA LEU A 285 69.41 7.86 -4.97
C LEU A 285 68.31 7.03 -4.30
N LYS A 286 67.38 7.71 -3.65
CA LYS A 286 66.29 7.08 -2.89
C LYS A 286 64.95 7.44 -3.54
N LEU A 287 64.11 6.43 -3.78
CA LEU A 287 62.71 6.62 -4.18
C LEU A 287 61.86 6.76 -2.91
N GLY A 288 61.05 7.82 -2.83
CA GLY A 288 60.09 8.03 -1.74
C GLY A 288 58.64 7.82 -2.20
N GLY A 289 57.82 7.20 -1.34
CA GLY A 289 56.39 6.98 -1.54
C GLY A 289 55.90 5.65 -0.95
N PRO A 290 54.58 5.40 -0.94
CA PRO A 290 53.51 6.35 -1.25
C PRO A 290 53.29 7.34 -0.11
N ALA A 291 53.08 8.61 -0.44
CA ALA A 291 52.49 9.57 0.48
C ALA A 291 50.98 9.33 0.53
N ASP A 292 50.57 8.23 1.17
CA ASP A 292 49.19 8.02 1.58
C ASP A 292 49.02 8.60 2.99
N SER A 293 47.80 8.96 3.35
CA SER A 293 47.45 9.60 4.63
C SER A 293 47.66 8.73 5.88
N CYS A 294 48.24 7.53 5.75
CA CYS A 294 48.52 6.55 6.82
C CYS A 294 47.45 6.56 7.92
N ARG A 295 46.17 6.57 7.53
CA ARG A 295 45.09 6.32 8.46
C ARG A 295 45.14 4.83 8.78
N GLU A 296 44.98 4.47 10.05
CA GLU A 296 44.64 3.10 10.41
C GLU A 296 43.48 2.64 9.49
N PRO A 297 43.35 1.33 9.20
CA PRO A 297 42.13 0.84 8.59
C PRO A 297 41.00 1.04 9.61
N THR A 298 40.48 2.26 9.70
CA THR A 298 39.09 2.47 10.05
C THR A 298 38.38 1.63 9.01
N THR A 299 37.86 0.49 9.43
CA THR A 299 36.73 -0.17 8.78
C THR A 299 35.86 0.98 8.28
N LYS A 300 35.85 1.22 6.97
CA LYS A 300 34.96 2.22 6.40
C LYS A 300 33.59 1.66 6.71
N GLN A 301 33.00 2.05 7.83
CA GLN A 301 31.57 1.90 8.02
C GLN A 301 30.99 2.64 6.82
N LEU A 302 30.47 1.87 5.86
CA LEU A 302 29.74 2.40 4.74
C LEU A 302 28.60 3.21 5.34
N VAL A 303 28.74 4.53 5.34
CA VAL A 303 27.70 5.42 5.86
C VAL A 303 26.49 5.20 4.97
N LYS A 304 25.41 4.74 5.60
CA LYS A 304 24.13 4.50 4.95
C LYS A 304 23.50 5.84 4.58
N LYS A 305 22.99 5.96 3.35
CA LYS A 305 22.37 7.17 2.81
C LYS A 305 21.20 7.63 3.68
N SER A 306 20.45 6.70 4.26
CA SER A 306 19.36 7.01 5.18
C SER A 306 19.80 7.85 6.38
N TRP A 307 20.86 7.42 7.06
CA TRP A 307 21.43 8.11 8.22
C TRP A 307 22.18 9.38 7.81
N ALA A 308 22.91 9.33 6.69
CA ALA A 308 23.56 10.52 6.15
C ALA A 308 22.56 11.64 5.83
N LEU A 309 21.37 11.29 5.31
CA LEU A 309 20.32 12.27 5.04
C LEU A 309 19.82 12.93 6.31
N MET A 310 19.49 12.15 7.34
CA MET A 310 19.05 12.69 8.63
C MET A 310 20.13 13.59 9.27
N ASP A 311 21.39 13.15 9.24
CA ASP A 311 22.53 13.95 9.70
C ASP A 311 22.67 15.26 8.90
N HIS A 312 22.51 15.19 7.58
CA HIS A 312 22.60 16.35 6.69
C HIS A 312 21.46 17.35 6.93
N CYS A 313 20.22 16.89 7.07
CA CYS A 313 19.09 17.78 7.35
C CYS A 313 19.23 18.49 8.70
N VAL A 314 19.85 17.85 9.70
CA VAL A 314 20.05 18.45 11.03
C VAL A 314 21.30 19.33 11.10
N ASN A 315 22.42 18.85 10.56
CA ASN A 315 23.75 19.42 10.80
C ASN A 315 24.51 19.81 9.52
N GLY A 316 24.11 19.29 8.38
CA GLY A 316 24.73 19.53 7.09
C GLY A 316 24.53 20.95 6.58
N MET A 317 25.14 21.23 5.43
CA MET A 317 25.07 22.53 4.77
C MET A 317 24.32 22.36 3.46
N ASN A 318 23.21 23.07 3.29
CA ASN A 318 22.44 23.04 2.06
C ASN A 318 23.32 23.41 0.85
N TYR A 319 23.28 22.62 -0.21
CA TYR A 319 24.09 22.77 -1.40
C TYR A 319 23.91 24.14 -2.07
N PHE A 320 22.70 24.70 -2.09
CA PHE A 320 22.38 25.94 -2.79
C PHE A 320 22.51 27.17 -1.90
N THR A 321 21.85 27.16 -0.74
CA THR A 321 21.77 28.35 0.14
C THR A 321 23.01 28.51 1.01
N LYS A 322 23.77 27.42 1.21
CA LYS A 322 24.86 27.35 2.19
C LYS A 322 24.39 27.64 3.62
N GLU A 323 23.11 27.50 3.90
CA GLU A 323 22.58 27.54 5.25
C GLU A 323 22.81 26.19 5.94
N LYS A 324 22.91 26.21 7.27
CA LYS A 324 23.01 24.99 8.07
C LYS A 324 21.62 24.37 8.23
N GLY A 325 21.54 23.07 7.99
CA GLY A 325 20.31 22.30 8.03
C GLY A 325 19.50 22.41 6.73
N VAL A 326 18.66 21.40 6.51
CA VAL A 326 17.78 21.28 5.35
C VAL A 326 16.42 20.82 5.86
N ARG A 327 15.34 21.29 5.22
CA ARG A 327 13.98 20.87 5.57
C ARG A 327 13.83 19.35 5.47
N LEU A 328 13.07 18.79 6.39
CA LEU A 328 12.65 17.39 6.40
C LEU A 328 11.28 17.37 7.07
N ASP A 329 10.22 17.42 6.27
CA ASP A 329 8.87 17.66 6.77
C ASP A 329 8.24 16.40 7.37
N TYR A 330 8.70 15.22 6.95
CA TYR A 330 8.36 13.92 7.53
C TYR A 330 9.50 12.91 7.29
N ILE A 331 9.54 11.84 8.08
CA ILE A 331 10.50 10.74 7.98
C ILE A 331 9.76 9.47 7.55
N SER A 332 10.08 8.95 6.38
CA SER A 332 9.52 7.69 5.86
C SER A 332 10.45 6.51 6.05
N LEU A 333 9.89 5.40 6.54
CA LEU A 333 10.57 4.17 6.90
C LEU A 333 9.92 2.97 6.21
N HIS A 334 10.71 1.98 5.80
CA HIS A 334 10.18 0.71 5.28
C HIS A 334 10.45 -0.42 6.26
N LEU A 335 9.47 -0.72 7.11
CA LEU A 335 9.58 -1.78 8.12
C LEU A 335 8.44 -2.79 7.95
N LYS A 336 8.81 -4.01 7.55
CA LYS A 336 7.88 -5.09 7.18
C LYS A 336 7.85 -6.17 8.27
N GLY A 337 6.76 -6.93 8.34
CA GLY A 337 6.47 -7.82 9.48
C GLY A 337 7.24 -9.13 9.52
N GLY A 338 7.76 -9.60 8.38
CA GLY A 338 8.35 -10.95 8.29
C GLY A 338 7.34 -12.06 8.54
N GLY A 339 6.06 -11.82 8.27
CA GLY A 339 4.94 -12.72 8.52
C GLY A 339 4.14 -12.41 9.80
N ALA A 340 4.66 -11.55 10.70
CA ALA A 340 4.00 -11.20 11.96
C ALA A 340 3.59 -9.73 12.00
N SER A 341 2.36 -9.42 12.41
CA SER A 341 1.84 -8.05 12.42
C SER A 341 2.54 -7.17 13.46
N LEU A 342 2.71 -7.67 14.69
CA LEU A 342 3.32 -6.94 15.80
C LEU A 342 4.80 -6.61 15.57
N SER A 343 5.46 -7.39 14.72
CA SER A 343 6.85 -7.17 14.32
C SER A 343 7.03 -5.81 13.62
N ILE A 344 6.05 -5.35 12.85
CA ILE A 344 6.07 -4.03 12.19
C ILE A 344 6.15 -2.93 13.26
N LEU A 345 5.16 -2.90 14.15
CA LEU A 345 5.06 -1.91 15.23
C LEU A 345 6.28 -1.94 16.16
N THR A 346 6.78 -3.13 16.49
CA THR A 346 7.95 -3.27 17.37
C THR A 346 9.22 -2.70 16.72
N GLN A 347 9.42 -2.97 15.43
CA GLN A 347 10.55 -2.43 14.67
C GLN A 347 10.45 -0.91 14.54
N GLU A 348 9.26 -0.37 14.27
CA GLU A 348 9.01 1.07 14.17
C GLU A 348 9.28 1.78 15.49
N LEU A 349 8.71 1.32 16.61
CA LEU A 349 8.95 1.93 17.93
C LEU A 349 10.45 1.96 18.26
N ALA A 350 11.16 0.86 17.97
CA ALA A 350 12.61 0.80 18.16
C ALA A 350 13.35 1.80 17.27
N LYS A 351 12.99 1.89 15.99
CA LYS A 351 13.63 2.77 15.01
C LYS A 351 13.34 4.24 15.29
N ILE A 352 12.09 4.60 15.58
CA ILE A 352 11.66 5.95 15.96
C ILE A 352 12.44 6.40 17.19
N LYS A 353 12.51 5.57 18.23
CA LYS A 353 13.28 5.89 19.44
C LYS A 353 14.76 6.10 19.14
N GLU A 354 15.35 5.27 18.28
CA GLU A 354 16.74 5.42 17.85
C GLU A 354 16.97 6.77 17.14
N ILE A 355 16.09 7.11 16.19
CA ILE A 355 16.15 8.38 15.45
C ILE A 355 16.02 9.57 16.39
N GLN A 356 15.04 9.56 17.30
CA GLN A 356 14.82 10.63 18.28
C GLN A 356 16.03 10.81 19.22
N LEU A 357 16.69 9.70 19.61
CA LEU A 357 17.90 9.76 20.44
C LEU A 357 19.10 10.33 19.69
N LYS A 358 19.30 9.96 18.43
CA LYS A 358 20.41 10.43 17.59
C LYS A 358 20.20 11.86 17.10
N HIS A 359 18.95 12.23 16.82
CA HIS A 359 18.56 13.53 16.25
C HIS A 359 17.42 14.16 17.06
N PRO A 360 17.68 14.71 18.27
CA PRO A 360 16.64 15.27 19.12
C PRO A 360 15.78 16.37 18.47
N SER A 361 16.34 17.10 17.50
CA SER A 361 15.61 18.13 16.74
C SER A 361 14.51 17.57 15.82
N LEU A 362 14.53 16.26 15.53
CA LEU A 362 13.52 15.59 14.71
C LEU A 362 12.42 14.93 15.55
N THR A 363 12.38 15.15 16.87
CA THR A 363 11.43 14.49 17.77
C THR A 363 9.96 14.77 17.40
N THR A 364 9.67 15.97 16.90
CA THR A 364 8.33 16.40 16.48
C THR A 364 8.05 16.14 15.00
N THR A 365 9.01 15.62 14.25
CA THR A 365 8.84 15.32 12.82
C THR A 365 7.93 14.10 12.67
N PRO A 366 6.87 14.17 11.83
CA PRO A 366 6.01 13.03 11.54
C PRO A 366 6.76 11.83 10.99
N PHE A 367 6.37 10.63 11.44
CA PHE A 367 6.87 9.34 10.98
C PHE A 367 5.83 8.62 10.13
N TYR A 368 6.27 8.16 8.97
CA TYR A 368 5.50 7.39 8.02
C TYR A 368 6.14 5.99 7.92
N ASN A 369 5.31 4.95 7.81
CA ASN A 369 5.73 3.68 7.25
C ASN A 369 4.94 3.41 5.98
N ASP A 370 5.51 3.83 4.88
CA ASP A 370 4.90 3.88 3.56
C ASP A 370 5.10 2.60 2.74
N GLU A 371 5.66 1.55 3.36
CA GLU A 371 5.57 0.16 2.89
C GLU A 371 5.48 -0.86 4.05
N ALA A 372 4.47 -0.69 4.91
CA ALA A 372 4.22 -1.41 6.16
C ALA A 372 3.60 -2.81 5.94
N ASP A 373 4.24 -3.63 5.12
CA ASP A 373 3.63 -4.90 4.67
C ASP A 373 3.87 -6.07 5.63
N PRO A 374 2.95 -7.05 5.68
CA PRO A 374 3.15 -8.26 6.48
C PRO A 374 4.42 -9.04 6.07
N LEU A 375 4.71 -9.11 4.78
CA LEU A 375 5.86 -9.82 4.22
C LEU A 375 6.44 -9.08 3.02
N VAL A 376 7.78 -9.06 2.91
CA VAL A 376 8.52 -8.51 1.77
C VAL A 376 8.24 -9.29 0.47
N THR A 377 8.55 -8.68 -0.67
CA THR A 377 8.38 -9.23 -2.03
C THR A 377 6.90 -9.43 -2.38
N TRP A 378 6.33 -8.42 -3.03
CA TRP A 378 4.91 -8.40 -3.41
C TRP A 378 4.52 -9.55 -4.37
N SER A 379 5.45 -9.94 -5.26
CA SER A 379 5.22 -10.91 -6.34
C SER A 379 5.30 -12.37 -5.90
N ARG A 380 5.82 -12.64 -4.70
CA ARG A 380 5.91 -14.00 -4.13
C ARG A 380 4.48 -14.54 -3.90
N PRO A 381 4.11 -15.71 -4.46
CA PRO A 381 2.80 -16.30 -4.19
C PRO A 381 2.71 -16.76 -2.73
N GLU A 382 1.67 -16.31 -2.04
CA GLU A 382 1.34 -16.72 -0.67
C GLU A 382 -0.17 -16.94 -0.56
N TRP A 383 -0.58 -18.08 0.00
CA TRP A 383 -1.98 -18.49 0.05
C TRP A 383 -2.85 -17.45 0.78
N TRP A 384 -2.33 -16.84 1.86
CA TRP A 384 -3.04 -15.88 2.71
C TRP A 384 -3.25 -14.53 2.03
N ARG A 385 -2.48 -14.19 0.98
CA ARG A 385 -2.67 -12.95 0.19
C ARG A 385 -3.95 -12.97 -0.65
N ALA A 386 -4.56 -14.14 -0.82
CA ALA A 386 -5.69 -14.36 -1.71
C ALA A 386 -7.06 -14.04 -1.13
N ASP A 387 -7.21 -14.14 0.19
CA ASP A 387 -8.52 -14.21 0.83
C ASP A 387 -8.61 -13.35 2.11
N ALA A 388 -9.55 -13.66 3.01
CA ALA A 388 -9.82 -12.88 4.21
C ALA A 388 -8.64 -12.90 5.20
N ALA A 389 -7.68 -13.83 5.06
CA ALA A 389 -6.45 -13.81 5.87
C ALA A 389 -5.73 -12.48 5.73
N TYR A 390 -5.41 -12.04 4.50
CA TYR A 390 -4.70 -10.77 4.31
C TYR A 390 -5.52 -9.57 4.80
N ALA A 391 -6.84 -9.57 4.58
CA ALA A 391 -7.72 -8.53 5.10
C ALA A 391 -7.67 -8.43 6.64
N ALA A 392 -7.71 -9.58 7.33
CA ALA A 392 -7.66 -9.62 8.79
C ALA A 392 -6.29 -9.21 9.34
N ILE A 393 -5.20 -9.55 8.64
CA ILE A 393 -3.84 -9.07 8.97
C ILE A 393 -3.76 -7.54 8.85
N VAL A 394 -4.25 -6.96 7.75
CA VAL A 394 -4.25 -5.50 7.54
C VAL A 394 -5.05 -4.79 8.64
N ALA A 395 -6.24 -5.31 8.97
CA ALA A 395 -7.03 -4.79 10.08
C ALA A 395 -6.26 -4.87 11.42
N LYS A 396 -5.64 -6.02 11.72
CA LYS A 396 -4.84 -6.23 12.93
C LYS A 396 -3.67 -5.25 13.03
N ILE A 397 -2.92 -5.05 11.94
CA ILE A 397 -1.82 -4.06 11.88
C ILE A 397 -2.36 -2.67 12.24
N ILE A 398 -3.41 -2.18 11.56
CA ILE A 398 -3.97 -0.85 11.79
C ILE A 398 -4.44 -0.69 13.24
N LEU A 399 -5.15 -1.70 13.77
CA LEU A 399 -5.67 -1.69 15.13
C LEU A 399 -4.55 -1.66 16.18
N GLN A 400 -3.47 -2.41 15.95
CA GLN A 400 -2.27 -2.38 16.78
C GLN A 400 -1.62 -0.99 16.80
N HIS A 401 -1.48 -0.33 15.64
CA HIS A 401 -0.88 1.01 15.56
C HIS A 401 -1.72 2.04 16.31
N GLN A 402 -3.04 2.04 16.15
CA GLN A 402 -3.89 2.95 16.91
C GLN A 402 -3.82 2.67 18.42
N ASN A 403 -4.06 1.42 18.82
CA ASN A 403 -4.23 1.07 20.23
C ASN A 403 -2.92 1.12 21.02
N LYS A 404 -1.79 0.71 20.43
CA LYS A 404 -0.51 0.50 21.11
C LYS A 404 0.57 1.52 20.75
N MET A 405 0.45 2.26 19.64
CA MET A 405 1.41 3.31 19.28
C MET A 405 0.80 4.70 19.46
N ILE A 406 -0.16 5.07 18.61
CA ILE A 406 -0.69 6.43 18.52
C ILE A 406 -1.34 6.87 19.83
N ARG A 407 -2.14 6.00 20.45
CA ARG A 407 -2.80 6.29 21.74
C ARG A 407 -1.84 6.30 22.92
N GLU A 408 -0.89 5.37 22.97
CA GLU A 408 -0.05 5.13 24.15
C GLU A 408 1.25 5.96 24.17
N HIS A 409 1.70 6.43 23.00
CA HIS A 409 2.95 7.18 22.85
C HIS A 409 2.71 8.59 22.31
N THR A 410 2.21 9.50 23.15
CA THR A 410 1.91 10.89 22.78
C THR A 410 3.13 11.72 22.35
N ASN A 411 4.35 11.21 22.55
CA ASN A 411 5.60 11.80 22.10
C ASN A 411 6.03 11.36 20.68
N ILE A 412 5.25 10.50 20.03
CA ILE A 412 5.49 10.02 18.66
C ILE A 412 4.41 10.61 17.75
N SER A 413 4.82 11.38 16.74
CA SER A 413 3.94 11.81 15.67
C SER A 413 3.96 10.75 14.56
N TYR A 414 3.07 9.75 14.62
CA TYR A 414 2.90 8.76 13.56
C TYR A 414 1.68 9.12 12.73
N GLU A 415 1.86 9.37 11.43
CA GLU A 415 0.82 10.00 10.61
C GLU A 415 0.41 9.21 9.37
N LEU A 416 1.21 8.24 8.92
CA LEU A 416 0.91 7.46 7.72
C LEU A 416 1.40 6.02 7.84
N LEU A 417 0.51 5.09 7.48
CA LEU A 417 0.80 3.68 7.23
C LEU A 417 0.31 3.34 5.82
N SER A 418 1.18 2.83 4.96
CA SER A 418 0.78 2.39 3.61
C SER A 418 1.01 0.90 3.47
N ASN A 419 0.04 0.20 2.89
CA ASN A 419 0.26 -1.16 2.42
C ASN A 419 0.64 -1.08 0.95
N ASP A 420 1.82 -1.54 0.59
CA ASP A 420 2.36 -1.43 -0.76
C ASP A 420 1.79 -2.56 -1.64
N ASN A 421 0.51 -2.44 -2.00
CA ASN A 421 -0.29 -3.50 -2.59
C ASN A 421 -1.14 -3.03 -3.79
N GLY A 422 -0.81 -1.89 -4.37
CA GLY A 422 -1.44 -1.32 -5.57
C GLY A 422 -0.98 -2.01 -6.86
N PHE A 423 -0.09 -2.99 -6.79
CA PHE A 423 0.42 -3.76 -7.93
C PHE A 423 -0.67 -4.52 -8.70
N LEU A 424 -0.39 -4.80 -9.97
CA LEU A 424 -1.09 -5.77 -10.79
C LEU A 424 -0.40 -7.14 -10.74
N ASN A 425 -1.18 -8.21 -10.55
CA ASN A 425 -0.63 -9.57 -10.49
C ASN A 425 -0.22 -10.11 -11.87
N TRP A 426 0.57 -11.18 -11.88
CA TRP A 426 1.10 -11.86 -13.07
C TRP A 426 0.76 -13.35 -13.09
N HIS A 427 0.37 -13.85 -14.27
CA HIS A 427 0.21 -15.28 -14.51
C HIS A 427 1.49 -16.06 -14.13
N PRO A 428 1.39 -17.24 -13.50
CA PRO A 428 0.16 -17.99 -13.15
C PRO A 428 -0.45 -17.64 -11.78
N ASN A 429 0.07 -16.63 -11.09
CA ASN A 429 -0.30 -16.28 -9.73
C ASN A 429 -1.37 -15.18 -9.74
N TYR A 430 -2.63 -15.58 -9.54
CA TYR A 430 -3.77 -14.66 -9.63
C TYR A 430 -4.04 -13.95 -8.30
N PHE A 431 -4.59 -14.67 -7.33
CA PHE A 431 -5.00 -14.09 -6.05
C PHE A 431 -3.86 -14.02 -5.01
N ASP A 432 -2.84 -14.84 -5.15
CA ASP A 432 -1.78 -15.13 -4.17
C ASP A 432 -0.62 -14.12 -4.17
N GLN A 433 -0.63 -13.11 -5.04
CA GLN A 433 0.30 -11.99 -4.98
C GLN A 433 -0.25 -10.84 -4.11
N ARG A 434 0.62 -9.94 -3.63
CA ARG A 434 0.23 -8.83 -2.75
C ARG A 434 -0.37 -7.68 -3.57
N THR A 435 -1.62 -7.87 -3.97
CA THR A 435 -2.40 -6.92 -4.78
C THR A 435 -3.74 -6.61 -4.11
N LEU A 436 -4.32 -5.44 -4.38
CA LEU A 436 -5.70 -5.08 -3.99
C LEU A 436 -6.73 -5.71 -4.94
N VAL A 437 -6.35 -5.88 -6.20
CA VAL A 437 -7.19 -6.36 -7.29
C VAL A 437 -6.52 -7.57 -7.95
N THR A 438 -7.32 -8.55 -8.36
CA THR A 438 -6.88 -9.65 -9.21
C THR A 438 -7.22 -9.34 -10.66
N ARG A 439 -6.19 -9.31 -11.51
CA ARG A 439 -6.24 -9.17 -12.96
C ARG A 439 -6.26 -10.53 -13.66
N PHE A 440 -7.12 -10.62 -14.68
CA PHE A 440 -7.19 -11.70 -15.65
C PHE A 440 -6.99 -11.14 -17.06
N GLN A 441 -5.92 -11.56 -17.72
CA GLN A 441 -5.63 -11.22 -19.12
C GLN A 441 -6.33 -12.23 -20.03
N MET A 442 -7.48 -11.86 -20.58
CA MET A 442 -8.35 -12.72 -21.39
C MET A 442 -7.85 -12.75 -22.83
N ASN A 443 -6.72 -13.43 -23.07
CA ASN A 443 -6.04 -13.42 -24.37
C ASN A 443 -6.82 -14.12 -25.49
N GLU A 444 -7.80 -14.97 -25.15
CA GLU A 444 -8.64 -15.68 -26.12
C GLU A 444 -9.84 -14.85 -26.63
N THR A 445 -10.14 -13.69 -26.02
CA THR A 445 -11.16 -12.78 -26.55
C THR A 445 -10.63 -12.05 -27.79
N LYS A 446 -11.55 -11.55 -28.63
CA LYS A 446 -11.22 -10.81 -29.86
C LYS A 446 -11.93 -9.45 -29.86
N PRO A 447 -11.21 -8.33 -29.66
CA PRO A 447 -9.78 -8.25 -29.28
C PRO A 447 -9.53 -8.83 -27.87
N PRO A 448 -8.27 -9.16 -27.52
CA PRO A 448 -7.89 -9.50 -26.15
C PRO A 448 -8.40 -8.45 -25.17
N SER A 449 -8.85 -8.89 -24.00
CA SER A 449 -9.45 -8.02 -23.00
C SER A 449 -8.91 -8.31 -21.60
N ILE A 450 -9.15 -7.39 -20.67
CA ILE A 450 -8.79 -7.57 -19.27
C ILE A 450 -10.04 -7.59 -18.40
N GLN A 451 -10.01 -8.41 -17.35
CA GLN A 451 -11.04 -8.44 -16.32
C GLN A 451 -10.38 -8.33 -14.95
N THR A 452 -11.03 -7.59 -14.06
CA THR A 452 -10.57 -7.35 -12.69
C THR A 452 -11.61 -7.82 -11.67
N ILE A 453 -11.11 -8.29 -10.52
CA ILE A 453 -11.89 -8.74 -9.35
C ILE A 453 -11.29 -8.12 -8.10
N LYS A 454 -12.11 -7.49 -7.26
CA LYS A 454 -11.66 -6.95 -5.96
C LYS A 454 -11.28 -8.10 -5.04
N LYS A 455 -10.18 -7.97 -4.31
CA LYS A 455 -9.78 -8.96 -3.28
C LYS A 455 -10.31 -8.54 -1.90
N PRO A 456 -10.41 -9.45 -0.92
CA PRO A 456 -10.86 -9.12 0.43
C PRO A 456 -10.06 -8.00 1.08
N VAL A 457 -8.76 -7.89 0.77
CA VAL A 457 -7.91 -6.80 1.28
C VAL A 457 -8.37 -5.42 0.79
N LEU A 458 -8.97 -5.29 -0.39
CA LEU A 458 -9.60 -4.02 -0.80
C LEU A 458 -10.93 -3.80 -0.05
N SER A 459 -11.69 -4.88 0.18
CA SER A 459 -12.96 -4.85 0.91
C SER A 459 -12.82 -4.38 2.36
N ILE A 460 -11.77 -4.79 3.07
CA ILE A 460 -11.48 -4.28 4.42
C ILE A 460 -11.17 -2.79 4.45
N MET A 461 -10.55 -2.22 3.40
CA MET A 461 -10.34 -0.77 3.30
C MET A 461 -11.67 -0.02 3.24
N GLY A 462 -12.68 -0.62 2.59
CA GLY A 462 -14.05 -0.12 2.60
C GLY A 462 -14.68 -0.12 4.00
N LEU A 463 -14.50 -1.19 4.80
CA LEU A 463 -15.00 -1.23 6.17
C LEU A 463 -14.24 -0.28 7.11
N LEU A 464 -12.93 -0.16 6.96
CA LEU A 464 -12.09 0.77 7.72
C LEU A 464 -12.48 2.24 7.46
N SER A 465 -12.96 2.57 6.25
CA SER A 465 -13.45 3.92 5.92
C SER A 465 -14.67 4.35 6.74
N LEU A 466 -15.40 3.40 7.34
CA LEU A 466 -16.60 3.65 8.16
C LEU A 466 -16.25 3.99 9.62
N LEU A 467 -14.98 3.92 10.02
CA LEU A 467 -14.55 4.31 11.35
C LEU A 467 -14.75 5.82 11.60
N GLY A 468 -15.15 6.17 12.82
CA GLY A 468 -15.30 7.52 13.36
C GLY A 468 -13.97 8.22 13.63
N GLU A 469 -14.02 9.54 13.80
CA GLU A 469 -12.87 10.37 14.14
C GLU A 469 -12.51 10.36 15.63
N GLN A 470 -13.38 9.80 16.49
CA GLN A 470 -13.14 9.71 17.93
C GLN A 470 -13.06 8.24 18.36
N GLN A 471 -11.90 7.80 18.84
CA GLN A 471 -11.75 6.49 19.47
C GLN A 471 -12.41 6.50 20.85
N VAL A 472 -13.20 5.46 21.14
CA VAL A 472 -13.82 5.27 22.46
C VAL A 472 -13.19 4.12 23.23
N GLU A 473 -13.39 4.12 24.55
CA GLU A 473 -12.85 3.10 25.45
C GLU A 473 -13.39 1.70 25.12
N VAL A 474 -12.47 0.72 25.08
CA VAL A 474 -12.78 -0.70 24.95
C VAL A 474 -12.08 -1.46 26.09
N ASP A 475 -12.86 -2.05 26.98
CA ASP A 475 -12.39 -2.92 28.04
C ASP A 475 -12.38 -4.38 27.56
N ASP A 476 -11.23 -5.04 27.62
CA ASP A 476 -11.13 -6.50 27.44
C ASP A 476 -11.38 -7.21 28.77
N LEU A 477 -12.56 -7.82 28.90
CA LEU A 477 -13.01 -8.55 30.07
C LEU A 477 -12.57 -10.02 30.06
N SER A 478 -11.95 -10.49 28.97
CA SER A 478 -11.45 -11.86 28.81
C SER A 478 -10.27 -12.15 29.75
N TYR A 479 -9.53 -11.12 30.18
CA TYR A 479 -8.23 -11.23 30.85
C TYR A 479 -8.21 -10.98 32.37
N ARG A 480 -9.35 -10.94 33.07
CA ARG A 480 -9.35 -10.73 34.55
C ARG A 480 -8.70 -11.86 35.40
N VAL A 481 -7.87 -12.75 34.83
CA VAL A 481 -7.18 -13.85 35.56
C VAL A 481 -5.66 -13.98 35.29
N LYS A 482 -4.98 -13.12 34.50
CA LYS A 482 -3.50 -13.19 34.41
C LYS A 482 -2.83 -11.82 34.48
N GLU A 483 -2.37 -11.46 35.69
CA GLU A 483 -1.45 -10.34 35.88
C GLU A 483 -0.18 -10.54 35.05
N GLY A 484 0.21 -9.51 34.28
CA GLY A 484 1.60 -9.33 33.84
C GLY A 484 2.00 -9.79 32.44
N ALA A 485 1.08 -10.26 31.58
CA ALA A 485 1.38 -10.54 30.18
C ALA A 485 0.53 -9.69 29.24
N VAL A 486 1.15 -8.71 28.57
CA VAL A 486 0.53 -8.00 27.44
C VAL A 486 0.44 -8.99 26.29
N SER A 487 -0.70 -9.65 26.15
CA SER A 487 -0.97 -10.59 25.06
C SER A 487 -1.40 -9.84 23.80
N ASP A 488 -0.69 -10.02 22.70
CA ASP A 488 -1.16 -9.67 21.36
C ASP A 488 -1.95 -10.85 20.80
N GLY A 489 -3.21 -10.97 21.23
CA GLY A 489 -4.08 -12.07 20.83
C GLY A 489 -4.50 -11.99 19.36
N ASP A 490 -5.06 -13.09 18.85
CA ASP A 490 -5.60 -13.14 17.50
C ASP A 490 -6.83 -12.23 17.33
N VAL A 491 -7.58 -12.04 18.42
CA VAL A 491 -8.78 -11.19 18.45
C VAL A 491 -8.44 -9.80 19.00
N GLY A 492 -8.82 -8.76 18.25
CA GLY A 492 -8.62 -7.36 18.65
C GLY A 492 -9.77 -6.48 18.20
N VAL A 493 -10.01 -5.39 18.95
CA VAL A 493 -11.16 -4.50 18.78
C VAL A 493 -10.71 -3.04 18.71
N LEU A 494 -11.34 -2.27 17.82
CA LEU A 494 -11.29 -0.82 17.80
C LEU A 494 -12.71 -0.28 17.64
N ALA A 495 -13.10 0.59 18.55
CA ALA A 495 -14.39 1.23 18.55
C ALA A 495 -14.23 2.75 18.40
N THR A 496 -15.08 3.32 17.58
CA THR A 496 -15.05 4.75 17.25
C THR A 496 -16.45 5.31 17.20
N ILE A 497 -16.58 6.62 17.40
CA ILE A 497 -17.82 7.35 17.21
C ILE A 497 -17.59 8.51 16.24
N HIS A 498 -18.67 8.88 15.56
CA HIS A 498 -18.78 10.10 14.77
C HIS A 498 -19.84 11.00 15.39
N THR A 499 -19.52 12.27 15.57
CA THR A 499 -20.49 13.29 16.02
C THR A 499 -20.82 14.23 14.85
N PRO A 500 -22.11 14.41 14.50
CA PRO A 500 -22.49 15.19 13.34
C PRO A 500 -22.09 16.65 13.51
N THR A 501 -21.51 17.23 12.45
CA THR A 501 -20.98 18.61 12.49
C THR A 501 -22.02 19.69 12.16
N GLN A 502 -23.08 19.30 11.44
CA GLN A 502 -24.15 20.21 11.01
C GLN A 502 -25.52 19.62 11.36
N SER A 503 -26.48 20.48 11.70
CA SER A 503 -27.87 20.08 11.93
C SER A 503 -28.68 20.14 10.63
N GLY A 504 -29.63 19.22 10.45
CA GLY A 504 -30.61 19.26 9.36
C GLY A 504 -30.22 18.59 8.04
N GLY A 505 -29.03 17.99 7.93
CA GLY A 505 -28.57 17.24 6.75
C GLY A 505 -28.72 15.71 6.86
N ALA A 506 -28.00 14.99 5.98
CA ALA A 506 -27.96 13.53 5.98
C ALA A 506 -26.98 12.96 7.02
N ASP A 507 -26.16 13.82 7.63
CA ASP A 507 -25.22 13.47 8.68
C ASP A 507 -25.91 13.18 10.03
N SER A 508 -25.35 12.26 10.80
CA SER A 508 -25.91 11.81 12.09
C SER A 508 -24.88 11.07 12.93
N TRP A 509 -25.16 10.94 14.22
CA TRP A 509 -24.32 10.19 15.16
C TRP A 509 -24.14 8.73 14.73
N GLN A 510 -22.91 8.22 14.83
CA GLN A 510 -22.58 6.84 14.47
C GLN A 510 -21.61 6.24 15.50
N ALA A 511 -21.65 4.92 15.66
CA ALA A 511 -20.59 4.15 16.31
C ALA A 511 -20.18 2.97 15.42
N SER A 512 -18.88 2.82 15.22
CA SER A 512 -18.27 1.78 14.39
C SER A 512 -17.30 0.96 15.22
N ILE A 513 -17.60 -0.33 15.39
CA ILE A 513 -16.83 -1.29 16.18
C ILE A 513 -16.29 -2.36 15.23
N LEU A 514 -15.00 -2.29 14.93
CA LEU A 514 -14.30 -3.25 14.07
C LEU A 514 -13.58 -4.28 14.93
N ILE A 515 -13.81 -5.56 14.65
CA ILE A 515 -13.20 -6.68 15.37
C ILE A 515 -12.53 -7.59 14.34
N HIS A 516 -11.25 -7.89 14.53
CA HIS A 516 -10.53 -8.90 13.74
C HIS A 516 -10.35 -10.18 14.53
N ASN A 517 -10.18 -11.30 13.82
CA ASN A 517 -9.67 -12.56 14.31
C ASN A 517 -8.59 -13.05 13.32
N SER A 518 -7.31 -12.96 13.71
CA SER A 518 -6.17 -13.17 12.81
C SER A 518 -4.95 -13.73 13.54
N ALA A 519 -4.51 -14.93 13.12
CA ALA A 519 -3.24 -15.55 13.50
C ALA A 519 -2.09 -15.18 12.54
N ASP A 520 -2.11 -13.95 12.04
CA ASP A 520 -1.17 -13.44 11.06
C ASP A 520 -1.06 -14.33 9.80
N THR A 521 0.15 -14.67 9.36
CA THR A 521 0.36 -15.56 8.21
C THR A 521 0.29 -17.05 8.54
N ASP A 522 0.04 -17.40 9.81
CA ASP A 522 -0.06 -18.80 10.21
C ASP A 522 -1.36 -19.40 9.68
N ASN A 523 -1.27 -20.65 9.20
CA ASN A 523 -2.42 -21.37 8.67
C ASN A 523 -3.24 -21.99 9.81
N VAL A 524 -3.81 -21.13 10.66
CA VAL A 524 -4.67 -21.51 11.78
C VAL A 524 -6.11 -21.15 11.44
N THR A 525 -6.98 -22.15 11.54
CA THR A 525 -8.43 -21.98 11.34
C THR A 525 -9.16 -22.30 12.62
N GLY A 526 -10.25 -21.60 12.88
CA GLY A 526 -11.10 -21.81 14.05
C GLY A 526 -12.25 -20.81 14.05
N THR A 527 -13.05 -20.86 15.09
CA THR A 527 -14.10 -19.88 15.33
C THR A 527 -14.03 -19.47 16.79
N ASP A 528 -13.83 -18.20 17.05
CA ASP A 528 -13.82 -17.66 18.41
C ASP A 528 -15.19 -17.04 18.72
N SER A 529 -15.64 -17.23 19.96
CA SER A 529 -16.91 -16.68 20.44
C SER A 529 -16.64 -15.35 21.14
N ILE A 530 -17.31 -14.30 20.69
CA ILE A 530 -17.09 -12.92 21.15
C ILE A 530 -18.40 -12.38 21.74
N GLN A 531 -18.39 -12.03 23.02
CA GLN A 531 -19.46 -11.27 23.66
C GLN A 531 -19.08 -9.80 23.67
N LEU A 532 -19.84 -8.97 22.97
CA LEU A 532 -19.60 -7.54 22.87
C LEU A 532 -20.74 -6.77 23.54
N GLU A 533 -20.49 -6.11 24.67
CA GLU A 533 -21.41 -5.13 25.26
C GLU A 533 -21.09 -3.74 24.70
N VAL A 534 -22.01 -3.12 23.96
CA VAL A 534 -21.89 -1.72 23.54
C VAL A 534 -22.78 -0.87 24.43
N GLY A 535 -22.18 0.01 25.24
CA GLY A 535 -22.87 0.90 26.17
C GLY A 535 -22.50 2.37 25.97
N GLY A 536 -23.08 3.24 26.79
CA GLY A 536 -22.81 4.69 26.71
C GLY A 536 -23.49 5.38 25.52
N VAL A 537 -24.45 4.73 24.87
CA VAL A 537 -25.18 5.31 23.73
C VAL A 537 -26.31 6.20 24.25
N ASN A 538 -26.09 7.51 24.25
CA ASN A 538 -27.04 8.49 24.77
C ASN A 538 -28.15 8.81 23.74
N PRO A 539 -29.43 8.51 24.01
CA PRO A 539 -30.55 8.84 23.12
C PRO A 539 -30.74 10.34 22.87
N ALA A 540 -30.20 11.21 23.73
CA ALA A 540 -30.25 12.66 23.55
C ALA A 540 -29.16 13.18 22.59
N LEU A 541 -28.05 12.44 22.40
CA LEU A 541 -26.98 12.79 21.45
C LEU A 541 -27.31 12.31 20.02
N THR A 542 -28.38 11.54 19.84
CA THR A 542 -28.74 10.92 18.56
C THR A 542 -29.73 11.76 17.74
N THR A 543 -30.13 12.95 18.22
CA THR A 543 -31.10 13.81 17.52
C THR A 543 -30.82 15.31 17.68
N ASN A 544 -30.84 16.03 16.56
CA ASN A 544 -30.98 17.50 16.53
C ASN A 544 -32.46 17.94 16.42
N VAL A 545 -33.41 16.99 16.56
CA VAL A 545 -34.85 17.21 16.36
C VAL A 545 -35.62 16.53 17.48
N ALA A 546 -36.42 17.31 18.22
CA ALA A 546 -37.13 16.88 19.43
C ALA A 546 -38.13 15.71 19.23
N ASP A 547 -38.46 15.36 17.99
CA ASP A 547 -39.43 14.31 17.64
C ASP A 547 -38.80 12.98 17.14
N LEU A 548 -37.46 12.86 17.09
CA LEU A 548 -36.75 11.69 16.52
C LEU A 548 -36.03 10.81 17.53
N ALA A 549 -36.20 11.03 18.83
CA ALA A 549 -35.50 10.28 19.87
C ALA A 549 -35.79 8.77 19.71
N GLY A 550 -34.81 8.00 19.22
CA GLY A 550 -34.87 6.53 19.27
C GLY A 550 -34.94 5.74 17.97
N ASP A 551 -34.68 6.31 16.78
CA ASP A 551 -34.48 5.49 15.56
C ASP A 551 -32.99 5.18 15.35
N LEU A 552 -32.43 4.40 16.28
CA LEU A 552 -31.08 3.83 16.16
C LEU A 552 -31.18 2.47 15.50
N VAL A 553 -30.38 2.25 14.46
CA VAL A 553 -30.25 0.96 13.80
C VAL A 553 -28.81 0.50 13.81
N TYR A 554 -28.60 -0.80 13.76
CA TYR A 554 -27.29 -1.38 13.56
C TYR A 554 -27.30 -2.37 12.39
N VAL A 555 -26.13 -2.51 11.78
CA VAL A 555 -25.81 -3.53 10.78
C VAL A 555 -24.52 -4.24 11.15
N GLU A 556 -24.37 -5.48 10.70
CA GLU A 556 -23.13 -6.26 10.85
C GLU A 556 -22.60 -6.62 9.46
N TYR A 557 -21.39 -6.15 9.15
CA TYR A 557 -20.65 -6.55 7.95
C TYR A 557 -19.61 -7.60 8.33
N LEU A 558 -19.59 -8.71 7.61
CA LEU A 558 -18.64 -9.81 7.80
C LEU A 558 -17.77 -10.00 6.57
N LEU A 559 -16.48 -10.20 6.82
CA LEU A 559 -15.49 -10.62 5.84
C LEU A 559 -14.70 -11.80 6.42
N ASP A 560 -14.90 -12.98 5.88
CA ASP A 560 -14.17 -14.19 6.25
C ASP A 560 -14.02 -15.11 5.03
N ASN A 561 -13.46 -16.30 5.19
CA ASN A 561 -13.27 -17.18 4.03
C ASN A 561 -14.58 -17.78 3.48
N ALA A 562 -15.71 -17.62 4.17
CA ALA A 562 -17.05 -17.98 3.70
C ALA A 562 -17.83 -16.79 3.13
N HIS A 563 -17.46 -15.54 3.45
CA HIS A 563 -18.17 -14.32 3.08
C HIS A 563 -17.22 -13.29 2.48
N GLY A 564 -17.50 -12.87 1.24
CA GLY A 564 -16.69 -11.87 0.55
C GLY A 564 -15.35 -12.41 0.04
N ASN A 565 -15.25 -13.72 -0.26
CA ASN A 565 -14.05 -14.39 -0.75
C ASN A 565 -14.19 -14.85 -2.22
N PRO A 566 -13.80 -14.04 -3.21
CA PRO A 566 -13.92 -14.41 -4.62
C PRO A 566 -12.94 -15.50 -5.04
N SER A 567 -11.79 -15.63 -4.37
CA SER A 567 -10.77 -16.63 -4.68
C SER A 567 -11.29 -18.05 -4.50
N ALA A 568 -12.18 -18.28 -3.52
CA ALA A 568 -12.81 -19.56 -3.30
C ALA A 568 -13.68 -19.98 -4.49
N PHE A 569 -14.41 -19.04 -5.10
CA PHE A 569 -15.22 -19.31 -6.28
C PHE A 569 -14.36 -19.59 -7.51
N TRP A 570 -13.23 -18.90 -7.67
CA TRP A 570 -12.28 -19.21 -8.73
C TRP A 570 -11.71 -20.63 -8.59
N ARG A 571 -11.26 -21.00 -7.38
CA ARG A 571 -10.73 -22.34 -7.08
C ARG A 571 -11.77 -23.45 -7.25
N LYS A 572 -13.05 -23.17 -6.95
CA LYS A 572 -14.18 -24.09 -7.16
C LYS A 572 -14.31 -24.55 -8.63
N TYR A 573 -13.82 -23.75 -9.58
CA TYR A 573 -13.80 -24.07 -11.01
C TYR A 573 -12.45 -24.61 -11.50
N ASP A 574 -11.62 -25.15 -10.61
CA ASP A 574 -10.26 -25.60 -10.90
C ASP A 574 -9.35 -24.46 -11.42
N SER A 575 -9.57 -23.25 -10.90
CA SER A 575 -8.70 -22.09 -11.12
C SER A 575 -8.44 -21.77 -12.61
N PRO A 576 -9.49 -21.54 -13.43
CA PRO A 576 -9.35 -21.37 -14.87
C PRO A 576 -8.53 -20.13 -15.19
N VAL A 577 -7.63 -20.25 -16.18
CA VAL A 577 -6.83 -19.12 -16.70
C VAL A 577 -7.72 -18.10 -17.40
N TYR A 578 -8.75 -18.57 -18.12
CA TYR A 578 -9.74 -17.74 -18.79
C TYR A 578 -11.14 -18.02 -18.24
N PRO A 579 -11.52 -17.41 -17.10
CA PRO A 579 -12.86 -17.60 -16.55
C PRO A 579 -13.95 -17.16 -17.54
N THR A 580 -15.04 -17.90 -17.59
CA THR A 580 -16.23 -17.54 -18.35
C THR A 580 -16.94 -16.33 -17.73
N ARG A 581 -17.84 -15.69 -18.49
CA ARG A 581 -18.70 -14.61 -17.96
C ARG A 581 -19.46 -15.00 -16.69
N GLN A 582 -20.02 -16.21 -16.66
CA GLN A 582 -20.74 -16.71 -15.49
C GLN A 582 -19.81 -16.88 -14.28
N GLN A 583 -18.59 -17.37 -14.49
CA GLN A 583 -17.59 -17.49 -13.42
C GLN A 583 -17.17 -16.12 -12.88
N PHE A 584 -16.99 -15.12 -13.75
CA PHE A 584 -16.75 -13.73 -13.31
C PHE A 584 -17.94 -13.16 -12.53
N LYS A 585 -19.17 -13.44 -12.95
CA LYS A 585 -20.38 -13.02 -12.24
C LYS A 585 -20.42 -13.57 -10.82
N GLU A 586 -20.11 -14.85 -10.64
CA GLU A 586 -20.05 -15.49 -9.31
C GLU A 586 -18.91 -14.94 -8.43
N MET A 587 -17.72 -14.72 -9.01
CA MET A 587 -16.64 -14.05 -8.28
C MET A 587 -17.03 -12.64 -7.83
N ARG A 588 -17.63 -11.82 -8.72
CA ARG A 588 -18.05 -10.45 -8.41
C ARG A 588 -19.18 -10.39 -7.39
N GLN A 589 -20.09 -11.36 -7.38
CA GLN A 589 -21.12 -11.45 -6.35
C GLN A 589 -20.54 -11.69 -4.94
N ASN A 590 -19.29 -12.15 -4.86
CA ASN A 590 -18.61 -12.49 -3.61
C ASN A 590 -17.34 -11.64 -3.39
N GLN A 591 -17.20 -10.49 -4.05
CA GLN A 591 -16.03 -9.61 -3.88
C GLN A 591 -16.28 -8.46 -2.88
N GLU A 592 -17.54 -8.24 -2.49
CA GLU A 592 -17.95 -7.16 -1.57
C GLU A 592 -17.94 -7.65 -0.10
N PRO A 593 -17.74 -6.77 0.89
CA PRO A 593 -18.01 -7.13 2.28
C PRO A 593 -19.51 -7.44 2.47
N VAL A 594 -19.84 -8.51 3.18
CA VAL A 594 -21.22 -9.02 3.22
C VAL A 594 -21.94 -8.48 4.45
N ARG A 595 -23.07 -7.78 4.25
CA ARG A 595 -23.99 -7.44 5.34
C ARG A 595 -24.77 -8.68 5.76
N ILE A 596 -24.42 -9.27 6.90
CA ILE A 596 -25.06 -10.49 7.41
C ILE A 596 -26.25 -10.21 8.32
N VAL A 597 -26.29 -9.02 8.94
CA VAL A 597 -27.37 -8.59 9.83
C VAL A 597 -27.73 -7.13 9.54
N GLY A 598 -29.03 -6.84 9.65
CA GLY A 598 -29.55 -5.50 9.70
C GLY A 598 -29.91 -4.89 8.34
N PRO A 599 -30.49 -3.69 8.35
CA PRO A 599 -30.69 -2.82 9.52
C PRO A 599 -31.66 -3.39 10.57
N LYS A 600 -31.25 -3.41 11.84
CA LYS A 600 -32.08 -3.83 13.01
C LYS A 600 -32.05 -2.75 14.07
N THR A 601 -33.09 -2.63 14.87
CA THR A 601 -33.16 -1.65 15.96
C THR A 601 -32.07 -1.90 17.00
N PHE A 602 -31.33 -0.86 17.35
CA PHE A 602 -30.43 -0.83 18.51
C PHE A 602 -31.18 -0.22 19.71
N THR A 603 -31.13 -0.89 20.85
CA THR A 603 -31.84 -0.46 22.06
C THR A 603 -30.85 0.22 23.02
N PRO A 604 -30.87 1.55 23.17
CA PRO A 604 -30.03 2.24 24.15
C PRO A 604 -30.55 2.02 25.59
N PRO A 605 -29.73 2.25 26.64
CA PRO A 605 -28.38 2.82 26.60
C PRO A 605 -27.27 1.81 26.27
N SER A 606 -27.57 0.51 26.27
CA SER A 606 -26.62 -0.55 25.94
C SER A 606 -27.28 -1.78 25.33
N MET A 607 -26.52 -2.52 24.50
CA MET A 607 -26.93 -3.76 23.87
C MET A 607 -25.74 -4.74 23.82
N THR A 608 -26.03 -6.03 23.99
CA THR A 608 -25.01 -7.10 23.90
C THR A 608 -25.16 -7.88 22.61
N PHE A 609 -24.03 -8.14 21.94
CA PHE A 609 -23.94 -8.93 20.73
C PHE A 609 -23.17 -10.22 21.02
N SER A 610 -23.73 -11.35 20.57
CA SER A 610 -23.06 -12.66 20.61
C SER A 610 -22.56 -13.00 19.21
N ILE A 611 -21.27 -12.82 18.98
CA ILE A 611 -20.62 -12.96 17.67
C ILE A 611 -19.83 -14.28 17.65
N SER A 612 -19.92 -15.01 16.54
CA SER A 612 -19.03 -16.13 16.24
C SER A 612 -18.17 -15.73 15.04
N LEU A 613 -16.88 -15.48 15.27
CA LEU A 613 -15.99 -14.93 14.25
C LEU A 613 -14.95 -15.97 13.85
N ASN A 614 -14.97 -16.36 12.57
CA ASN A 614 -14.01 -17.27 11.99
C ASN A 614 -12.60 -16.67 12.00
N LYS A 615 -11.60 -17.54 12.05
CA LYS A 615 -10.18 -17.23 11.89
C LYS A 615 -9.73 -17.79 10.54
N PRO A 616 -9.28 -16.95 9.59
CA PRO A 616 -9.30 -15.49 9.63
C PRO A 616 -10.71 -14.92 9.46
N GLY A 617 -10.94 -13.73 10.02
CA GLY A 617 -12.21 -13.02 9.85
C GLY A 617 -12.19 -11.61 10.43
N VAL A 618 -13.01 -10.73 9.86
CA VAL A 618 -13.25 -9.38 10.35
C VAL A 618 -14.75 -9.10 10.35
N ILE A 619 -15.24 -8.52 11.42
CA ILE A 619 -16.63 -8.05 11.53
C ILE A 619 -16.66 -6.58 11.92
N LEU A 620 -17.53 -5.81 11.28
CA LEU A 620 -17.85 -4.44 11.65
C LEU A 620 -19.29 -4.39 12.14
N VAL A 621 -19.49 -4.00 13.40
CA VAL A 621 -20.79 -3.59 13.94
C VAL A 621 -20.91 -2.07 13.76
N HIS A 622 -21.83 -1.63 12.91
CA HIS A 622 -22.03 -0.22 12.59
C HIS A 622 -23.42 0.22 13.06
N ILE A 623 -23.45 1.08 14.06
CA ILE A 623 -24.66 1.63 14.70
C ILE A 623 -24.83 3.06 14.21
N CYS A 624 -26.01 3.40 13.74
CA CYS A 624 -26.33 4.70 13.19
C CYS A 624 -27.61 5.28 13.78
N ALA A 625 -27.58 6.57 14.08
CA ALA A 625 -28.78 7.37 14.32
C ALA A 625 -29.38 7.83 12.99
N LYS A 626 -30.71 7.94 12.93
CA LYS A 626 -31.39 8.48 11.76
C LYS A 626 -31.11 9.96 11.59
N SER A 627 -30.60 10.34 10.42
CA SER A 627 -30.39 11.74 10.06
C SER A 627 -31.69 12.44 9.66
N ALA A 628 -31.66 13.77 9.57
CA ALA A 628 -32.85 14.57 9.27
C ALA A 628 -33.30 14.40 7.80
N SER A 629 -32.35 14.29 6.86
CA SER A 629 -32.63 14.11 5.43
C SER A 629 -32.13 12.78 4.89
N ALA A 630 -32.65 12.37 3.73
CA ALA A 630 -32.07 11.29 2.94
C ALA A 630 -30.64 11.67 2.45
N PRO A 631 -29.84 10.70 1.98
CA PRO A 631 -28.52 10.97 1.41
C PRO A 631 -28.54 12.01 0.28
N GLU A 632 -27.42 12.71 0.13
CA GLU A 632 -27.21 13.68 -0.94
C GLU A 632 -27.24 13.04 -2.34
N LYS A 633 -27.26 13.89 -3.37
CA LYS A 633 -27.22 13.45 -4.76
C LYS A 633 -25.82 12.91 -5.10
N VAL A 634 -25.76 11.72 -5.70
CA VAL A 634 -24.51 11.17 -6.24
C VAL A 634 -23.99 12.04 -7.40
N THR A 635 -22.70 12.34 -7.40
CA THR A 635 -22.01 13.14 -8.42
C THR A 635 -20.93 12.32 -9.13
N GLY A 636 -20.26 12.92 -10.12
CA GLY A 636 -19.08 12.31 -10.74
C GLY A 636 -19.30 10.96 -11.45
N LEU A 637 -20.55 10.64 -11.86
CA LEU A 637 -20.82 9.41 -12.61
C LEU A 637 -19.95 9.35 -13.87
N ARG A 638 -19.31 8.21 -14.10
CA ARG A 638 -18.45 7.93 -15.26
C ARG A 638 -18.59 6.46 -15.66
N LEU A 639 -18.34 6.18 -16.93
CA LEU A 639 -18.44 4.85 -17.50
C LEU A 639 -17.12 4.50 -18.17
N HIS A 640 -16.54 3.36 -17.80
CA HIS A 640 -15.34 2.82 -18.43
C HIS A 640 -15.65 1.47 -19.05
N GLN A 641 -15.58 1.40 -20.38
CA GLN A 641 -15.94 0.20 -21.13
C GLN A 641 -14.80 -0.83 -21.04
N TYR A 642 -15.04 -1.93 -20.31
CA TYR A 642 -14.08 -3.03 -20.18
C TYR A 642 -13.99 -3.86 -21.46
N THR A 643 -15.15 -4.20 -22.01
CA THR A 643 -15.29 -5.00 -23.24
C THR A 643 -16.49 -4.54 -24.04
N ALA A 644 -16.75 -5.16 -25.21
CA ALA A 644 -17.96 -4.92 -25.98
C ALA A 644 -19.28 -5.19 -25.20
N SER A 645 -19.21 -5.92 -24.08
CA SER A 645 -20.40 -6.26 -23.29
C SER A 645 -20.19 -6.19 -21.77
N ASP A 646 -19.15 -5.48 -21.31
CA ASP A 646 -18.91 -5.17 -19.90
C ASP A 646 -18.57 -3.68 -19.74
N VAL A 647 -19.16 -3.03 -18.74
CA VAL A 647 -18.86 -1.63 -18.40
C VAL A 647 -18.69 -1.48 -16.89
N LEU A 648 -17.63 -0.79 -16.49
CA LEU A 648 -17.45 -0.32 -15.11
C LEU A 648 -18.15 1.03 -14.95
N VAL A 649 -19.12 1.06 -14.04
CA VAL A 649 -19.85 2.25 -13.62
C VAL A 649 -19.18 2.78 -12.35
N ILE A 650 -18.72 4.02 -12.37
CA ILE A 650 -17.97 4.66 -11.26
C ILE A 650 -18.67 5.97 -10.90
N TRP A 651 -18.70 6.34 -9.62
CA TRP A 651 -19.23 7.62 -9.18
C TRP A 651 -18.42 8.19 -8.01
N ASP A 652 -18.73 9.43 -7.62
CA ASP A 652 -18.09 10.14 -6.53
C ASP A 652 -19.05 10.25 -5.33
N ASP A 653 -18.54 9.99 -4.13
CA ASP A 653 -19.24 10.13 -2.85
C ASP A 653 -18.76 11.31 -1.99
N SER A 654 -17.90 12.20 -2.52
CA SER A 654 -17.37 13.39 -1.82
C SER A 654 -18.45 14.31 -1.24
N ASN A 655 -19.63 14.37 -1.87
CA ASN A 655 -20.78 15.15 -1.39
C ASN A 655 -21.71 14.37 -0.46
N ILE A 656 -21.53 13.05 -0.30
CA ILE A 656 -22.37 12.20 0.55
C ILE A 656 -21.83 12.25 1.99
N THR A 657 -22.54 12.93 2.89
CA THR A 657 -21.98 13.20 4.23
C THR A 657 -22.18 12.04 5.20
N THR A 658 -23.21 11.20 5.00
CA THR A 658 -23.52 10.07 5.86
C THR A 658 -22.64 8.85 5.59
N ARG A 659 -22.27 8.07 6.61
CA ARG A 659 -21.71 6.70 6.44
C ARG A 659 -22.79 5.62 6.49
N CYS A 660 -24.02 5.96 6.84
CA CYS A 660 -25.11 5.00 7.07
C CYS A 660 -25.76 4.55 5.75
N ILE A 661 -24.93 4.20 4.76
CA ILE A 661 -25.33 3.81 3.42
C ILE A 661 -25.61 2.31 3.41
N LEU A 662 -26.86 1.96 3.10
CA LEU A 662 -27.29 0.59 2.86
C LEU A 662 -26.71 0.06 1.55
N THR A 663 -26.82 0.87 0.49
CA THR A 663 -26.38 0.50 -0.84
C THR A 663 -26.35 1.72 -1.77
N TYR A 664 -25.66 1.59 -2.90
CA TYR A 664 -25.88 2.41 -4.09
C TYR A 664 -26.71 1.64 -5.10
N GLU A 665 -27.81 2.24 -5.55
CA GLU A 665 -28.63 1.68 -6.63
C GLU A 665 -28.12 2.18 -7.97
N ALA A 666 -27.38 1.33 -8.67
CA ALA A 666 -27.00 1.55 -10.05
C ALA A 666 -28.12 1.06 -10.97
N GLU A 667 -28.53 1.92 -11.90
CA GLU A 667 -29.61 1.62 -12.83
C GLU A 667 -29.22 1.85 -14.29
N TYR A 668 -29.87 1.10 -15.18
CA TYR A 668 -29.67 1.14 -16.62
C TYR A 668 -31.02 1.27 -17.37
N SER A 669 -31.02 2.04 -18.45
CA SER A 669 -32.15 2.22 -19.38
C SER A 669 -31.67 2.09 -20.84
N SER A 670 -32.30 1.22 -21.62
CA SER A 670 -32.05 1.09 -23.07
C SER A 670 -32.91 2.04 -23.92
N THR A 671 -33.92 2.69 -23.33
CA THR A 671 -34.96 3.43 -24.07
C THR A 671 -34.74 4.94 -24.09
N GLY A 672 -33.85 5.48 -23.26
CA GLY A 672 -33.51 6.90 -23.22
C GLY A 672 -33.15 7.42 -21.83
N SER A 673 -32.73 8.69 -21.76
CA SER A 673 -32.36 9.39 -20.52
C SER A 673 -33.54 9.52 -19.54
N GLU A 674 -34.75 9.66 -20.06
CA GLU A 674 -36.03 9.68 -19.33
C GLU A 674 -36.81 8.36 -19.47
N GLY A 675 -36.14 7.32 -19.97
CA GLY A 675 -36.73 6.00 -20.19
C GLY A 675 -36.96 5.22 -18.89
N THR A 676 -37.46 3.99 -19.03
CA THR A 676 -37.63 3.07 -17.90
C THR A 676 -36.28 2.50 -17.47
N TYR A 677 -35.85 2.87 -16.27
CA TYR A 677 -34.64 2.34 -15.65
C TYR A 677 -34.90 1.05 -14.87
N LYS A 678 -33.90 0.17 -14.83
CA LYS A 678 -33.88 -1.03 -14.00
C LYS A 678 -32.59 -1.07 -13.18
N ARG A 679 -32.70 -1.45 -11.90
CA ARG A 679 -31.54 -1.71 -11.04
C ARG A 679 -30.72 -2.87 -11.60
N ILE A 680 -29.41 -2.67 -11.70
CA ILE A 680 -28.45 -3.62 -12.31
C ILE A 680 -27.52 -4.28 -11.30
N ASN A 681 -27.27 -3.67 -10.14
CA ASN A 681 -26.55 -4.31 -9.05
C ASN A 681 -27.49 -5.12 -8.15
N THR A 682 -27.15 -6.39 -7.93
CA THR A 682 -27.94 -7.32 -7.10
C THR A 682 -27.41 -7.45 -5.67
N VAL A 683 -26.16 -7.06 -5.45
CA VAL A 683 -25.51 -7.03 -4.14
C VAL A 683 -25.55 -5.59 -3.64
N ASP A 684 -25.68 -5.43 -2.33
CA ASP A 684 -25.59 -4.12 -1.72
C ASP A 684 -24.14 -3.61 -1.75
N LEU A 685 -23.97 -2.35 -2.15
CA LEU A 685 -22.67 -1.75 -2.42
C LEU A 685 -22.40 -0.61 -1.46
N ILE A 686 -21.28 -0.67 -0.75
CA ILE A 686 -20.70 0.51 -0.07
C ILE A 686 -19.61 1.18 -0.92
N PHE A 687 -19.08 0.46 -1.91
CA PHE A 687 -18.08 0.97 -2.87
C PHE A 687 -18.73 1.82 -3.95
N THR A 688 -17.96 2.76 -4.49
CA THR A 688 -18.43 3.72 -5.52
C THR A 688 -18.18 3.23 -6.96
N ALA A 689 -18.06 1.92 -7.14
CA ALA A 689 -17.91 1.31 -8.46
C ALA A 689 -18.62 -0.04 -8.58
N PHE A 690 -19.12 -0.34 -9.78
CA PHE A 690 -19.82 -1.59 -10.10
C PHE A 690 -19.58 -2.01 -11.56
N VAL A 691 -19.24 -3.28 -11.79
CA VAL A 691 -19.10 -3.83 -13.14
C VAL A 691 -20.44 -4.42 -13.60
N TYR A 692 -21.04 -3.79 -14.61
CA TYR A 692 -22.23 -4.32 -15.27
C TYR A 692 -21.84 -5.24 -16.44
N SER A 693 -22.21 -6.51 -16.31
CA SER A 693 -21.99 -7.56 -17.32
C SER A 693 -23.30 -8.33 -17.55
N PRO A 694 -24.19 -7.85 -18.44
CA PRO A 694 -25.46 -8.50 -18.71
C PRO A 694 -25.28 -9.87 -19.38
N ASP A 695 -26.21 -10.79 -19.12
CA ASP A 695 -26.30 -12.08 -19.80
C ASP A 695 -26.65 -11.84 -21.29
N GLN A 696 -26.01 -12.55 -22.22
CA GLN A 696 -26.25 -12.38 -23.66
C GLN A 696 -27.71 -12.69 -24.02
N GLU A 697 -28.40 -11.76 -24.69
CA GLU A 697 -29.61 -12.09 -25.45
C GLU A 697 -29.25 -12.81 -26.76
N LYS A 698 -30.26 -13.49 -27.34
CA LYS A 698 -30.16 -14.26 -28.59
C LYS A 698 -29.40 -13.50 -29.69
N LYS A 699 -28.63 -14.23 -30.51
CA LYS A 699 -27.90 -13.72 -31.69
C LYS A 699 -28.68 -12.64 -32.44
N GLY A 700 -28.14 -11.41 -32.48
CA GLY A 700 -28.65 -10.29 -33.28
C GLY A 700 -29.03 -9.01 -32.53
N ALA A 701 -28.96 -8.98 -31.19
CA ALA A 701 -29.20 -7.75 -30.42
C ALA A 701 -27.99 -6.80 -30.44
N SER A 702 -28.24 -5.48 -30.54
CA SER A 702 -27.24 -4.43 -30.32
C SER A 702 -26.57 -4.58 -28.94
N SER A 703 -25.36 -4.06 -28.77
CA SER A 703 -24.61 -4.15 -27.50
C SER A 703 -25.48 -3.84 -26.28
N LEU A 704 -25.62 -4.83 -25.39
CA LEU A 704 -26.51 -4.81 -24.20
C LEU A 704 -26.09 -3.81 -23.12
N ILE A 705 -24.93 -3.18 -23.28
CA ILE A 705 -24.44 -2.11 -22.40
C ILE A 705 -24.65 -0.72 -23.00
N SER A 706 -25.10 -0.60 -24.26
CA SER A 706 -25.43 0.70 -24.84
C SER A 706 -26.74 1.20 -24.25
N GLY A 707 -26.74 2.42 -23.72
CA GLY A 707 -27.91 2.99 -23.04
C GLY A 707 -27.51 4.04 -22.02
N TRP A 708 -28.39 4.27 -21.06
CA TRP A 708 -28.24 5.32 -20.06
C TRP A 708 -28.08 4.73 -18.67
N TYR A 709 -27.16 5.31 -17.90
CA TYR A 709 -26.81 4.88 -16.55
C TYR A 709 -27.06 6.00 -15.56
N ARG A 710 -27.55 5.66 -14.37
CA ARG A 710 -27.68 6.59 -13.23
C ARG A 710 -27.48 5.84 -11.92
N VAL A 711 -27.07 6.56 -10.87
CA VAL A 711 -26.80 5.97 -9.54
C VAL A 711 -27.39 6.86 -8.46
N ARG A 712 -27.89 6.27 -7.36
CA ARG A 712 -28.27 6.99 -6.14
C ARG A 712 -27.84 6.25 -4.89
N ALA A 713 -27.60 6.98 -3.80
CA ALA A 713 -27.38 6.42 -2.48
C ALA A 713 -28.71 6.08 -1.79
N VAL A 714 -28.72 5.01 -0.98
CA VAL A 714 -29.83 4.60 -0.13
C VAL A 714 -29.30 4.36 1.28
N ASP A 715 -29.94 4.95 2.29
CA ASP A 715 -29.51 4.81 3.69
C ASP A 715 -30.12 3.59 4.41
N TYR A 716 -29.72 3.34 5.65
CA TYR A 716 -30.23 2.24 6.48
C TYR A 716 -31.74 2.31 6.80
N TRP A 717 -32.40 3.44 6.57
CA TRP A 717 -33.85 3.58 6.70
C TRP A 717 -34.57 3.48 5.35
N ASN A 718 -33.87 2.99 4.32
CA ASN A 718 -34.36 2.85 2.97
C ASN A 718 -34.84 4.18 2.36
N ARG A 719 -34.26 5.31 2.79
CA ARG A 719 -34.47 6.61 2.17
C ARG A 719 -33.46 6.78 1.05
N ALA A 720 -33.97 7.04 -0.14
CA ALA A 720 -33.16 7.19 -1.34
C ALA A 720 -32.83 8.67 -1.59
N GLY A 721 -31.56 8.96 -1.85
CA GLY A 721 -31.11 10.24 -2.39
C GLY A 721 -31.56 10.45 -3.83
N LEU A 722 -31.28 11.64 -4.38
CA LEU A 722 -31.53 11.91 -5.79
C LEU A 722 -30.56 11.12 -6.67
N TYR A 723 -31.03 10.65 -7.82
CA TYR A 723 -30.16 10.07 -8.83
C TYR A 723 -29.17 11.10 -9.36
N SER A 724 -27.96 10.62 -9.67
CA SER A 724 -26.98 11.35 -10.47
C SER A 724 -27.58 11.77 -11.83
N ASN A 725 -26.92 12.73 -12.49
CA ASN A 725 -27.27 13.04 -13.87
C ASN A 725 -27.00 11.78 -14.73
N PRO A 726 -27.97 11.34 -15.55
CA PRO A 726 -27.79 10.13 -16.33
C PRO A 726 -26.74 10.34 -17.43
N ILE A 727 -25.92 9.33 -17.68
CA ILE A 727 -24.88 9.35 -18.71
C ILE A 727 -25.13 8.23 -19.72
N GLN A 728 -24.95 8.56 -21.00
CA GLN A 728 -25.11 7.61 -22.09
C GLN A 728 -23.79 6.91 -22.40
N LEU A 729 -23.83 5.59 -22.53
CA LEU A 729 -22.81 4.81 -23.25
C LEU A 729 -23.33 4.51 -24.64
N GLN A 730 -22.60 4.96 -25.66
CA GLN A 730 -22.80 4.54 -27.04
C GLN A 730 -21.64 3.65 -27.44
N THR A 731 -21.86 2.33 -27.50
CA THR A 731 -20.81 1.46 -28.05
C THR A 731 -20.75 1.65 -29.57
N GLN A 732 -19.56 1.88 -30.10
CA GLN A 732 -19.37 1.85 -31.54
C GLN A 732 -19.59 0.40 -31.99
N THR A 733 -20.49 0.20 -32.95
CA THR A 733 -20.52 -1.05 -33.71
C THR A 733 -19.16 -1.15 -34.39
N PRO A 734 -18.41 -2.28 -34.27
CA PRO A 734 -17.22 -2.43 -35.07
C PRO A 734 -17.64 -2.28 -36.53
N PHE A 735 -17.05 -1.30 -37.24
CA PHE A 735 -17.23 -1.16 -38.67
C PHE A 735 -16.97 -2.53 -39.31
N THR A 736 -18.01 -3.08 -39.95
CA THR A 736 -18.00 -4.37 -40.65
C THR A 736 -17.02 -4.40 -41.81
#